data_AF-A0A502IDE9-F1
#
_entry.id   AF-A0A502IDE9-F1
#
_cell.length_a   1.000
_cell.length_b   1.000
_cell.length_c   1.000
_cell.angle_alpha   90.00
_cell.angle_beta   90.00
_cell.angle_gamma   90.00
#
_symmetry.space_group_name_H-M   'P 1'
#
loop_
_entity.id
_entity.type
_entity.pdbx_description
1 polymer ?
#
loop_
_entity_poly.entity_id
_entity_poly.type
_entity_poly.pdbx_seq_one_letter_code
_entity_poly.pdbx_strand_id
1 'polypeptide(L)'
;MSQYLLSFARQNLEGRTDAYLVLLWCMYQANQSKGRYSDHIKAHITAAADQLLGRNYQRIAARFKKVLDNRPELDRIPPSGLGALDYLRVKNFRGFGEFGPDDKGTFIRFSKLKNIFYAPNGGGKSSLCEALEIGTTGDIKEAARRKTKVKQYVARGDIKPQLMLMGADKLKVTPSISWSSCFIDRNRLQEFSLLGSKDTGSDESDVLATLFGLEELQEVISRFVRPESFTLKASMRADQAEALATLERTQAGLGQLRLKHRADLQTSISEICKLLGLGPDQDFEIRPKVLRLRKTIEMHIRGAERLRTAKAPVAIPAKQVRRTCSIAKRLLHRRIDIEKAFLQRARDVNYRAVFEALEAIEQLQTGESCPACLTPLDKVVVNPFERAREEIKALGALESLKQSKQRNDARIALWASRVATGISAVKGNENADVPCSLKMDELVAVLAEFHAATDRSEVSPSVLDSFLKLCTESTDEIEAYLRTCERKRREVDQAEVQAARLEKQVVQLKRIDESLKQQFDSKTRAKSEFKAINDRMADLVTQKAALLNDAVDNSHYNQLLKDLEVEYRTLYRDLLDYKLELEKTRITGIEAKAAEYYRAINNHDDDHEQIETLSFEKLADSYRIKITNVDGSLLDAFAVLSEGHLRALGLSILLAMAEKNNFPLIVFDDVVNAIDTDHRSNIIDLFFSDAYLCRIQMVVTTHDRLFWERFCIIADRHPQCDQHASHVLSYTNKGVVVIDHAGGFQKKVHVALSVFDVRQALLYCRIWFESMVLEFCIENSVKVTANFNKSQLKKNMYLQVSLEHTFALVEPFIDYDLSHFNFIKNDLVNWGGQNQEHHAFDEGSLNFVHSKTSSEVLRIYDAIRFLECQLFTGRKKESGERYLTVVQEKIERSRRRLAGLARAPEEVQKEHQAVLKSLEKRAVELGEELQFIDRCLASVAQREQGIEQTARVPPA
;
A
#
# COMPACT_ATOMS: atom_id res chain seq x y z
N MET A 1 -4.03 15.89 -13.97
CA MET A 1 -2.75 16.60 -14.15
C MET A 1 -3.04 17.84 -14.97
N SER A 2 -2.32 18.91 -14.70
CA SER A 2 -2.38 20.14 -15.51
C SER A 2 -2.04 19.85 -16.97
N GLN A 3 -2.53 20.70 -17.88
CA GLN A 3 -2.21 20.56 -19.31
C GLN A 3 -0.70 20.68 -19.56
N TYR A 4 0.01 21.54 -18.83
CA TYR A 4 1.47 21.67 -18.92
C TYR A 4 2.21 20.38 -18.57
N LEU A 5 1.80 19.68 -17.51
CA LEU A 5 2.40 18.38 -17.14
C LEU A 5 2.06 17.27 -18.13
N LEU A 6 0.84 17.27 -18.67
CA LEU A 6 0.48 16.30 -19.71
C LEU A 6 1.29 16.54 -20.99
N SER A 7 1.55 17.81 -21.34
CA SER A 7 2.43 18.17 -22.46
C SER A 7 3.89 17.79 -22.19
N PHE A 8 4.40 18.01 -20.97
CA PHE A 8 5.72 17.54 -20.54
C PHE A 8 5.84 16.02 -20.63
N ALA A 9 4.86 15.28 -20.08
CA ALA A 9 4.85 13.82 -20.15
C ALA A 9 4.82 13.34 -21.61
N ARG A 10 4.00 13.95 -22.48
CA ARG A 10 3.93 13.61 -23.91
C ARG A 10 5.31 13.65 -24.60
N GLN A 11 6.17 14.60 -24.22
CA GLN A 11 7.52 14.76 -24.76
C GLN A 11 8.55 13.79 -24.16
N ASN A 12 8.27 13.21 -23.00
CA ASN A 12 9.23 12.45 -22.20
C ASN A 12 8.82 10.99 -21.96
N LEU A 13 7.92 10.42 -22.78
CA LEU A 13 7.48 9.02 -22.69
C LEU A 13 8.23 8.06 -23.64
N GLU A 14 9.03 8.57 -24.58
CA GLU A 14 9.81 7.76 -25.53
C GLU A 14 11.31 7.80 -25.24
N GLY A 15 11.98 6.66 -25.44
CA GLY A 15 13.44 6.57 -25.29
C GLY A 15 13.93 6.71 -23.84
N ARG A 16 13.04 6.66 -22.85
CA ARG A 16 13.38 6.77 -21.42
C ARG A 16 13.47 5.39 -20.74
N THR A 17 14.26 5.31 -19.68
CA THR A 17 14.46 4.10 -18.88
C THR A 17 13.19 3.73 -18.11
N ASP A 18 13.06 2.46 -17.71
CA ASP A 18 11.90 1.99 -16.95
C ASP A 18 11.75 2.73 -15.62
N ALA A 19 12.86 3.04 -14.95
CA ALA A 19 12.87 3.84 -13.73
C ALA A 19 12.27 5.25 -13.95
N TYR A 20 12.63 5.94 -15.04
CA TYR A 20 12.03 7.24 -15.38
C TYR A 20 10.52 7.13 -15.64
N LEU A 21 10.09 6.08 -16.36
CA LEU A 21 8.68 5.84 -16.66
C LEU A 21 7.86 5.48 -15.40
N VAL A 22 8.45 4.76 -14.45
CA VAL A 22 7.86 4.49 -13.13
C VAL A 22 7.61 5.80 -12.37
N LEU A 23 8.56 6.75 -12.41
CA LEU A 23 8.40 8.05 -11.75
C LEU A 23 7.25 8.85 -12.37
N LEU A 24 7.18 8.93 -13.71
CA LEU A 24 6.06 9.56 -14.41
C LEU A 24 4.71 8.90 -14.08
N TRP A 25 4.69 7.58 -13.97
CA TRP A 25 3.50 6.83 -13.56
C TRP A 25 3.07 7.16 -12.13
N CYS A 26 4.02 7.22 -11.19
CA CYS A 26 3.77 7.62 -9.81
C CYS A 26 3.23 9.06 -9.73
N MET A 27 3.77 9.99 -10.53
CA MET A 27 3.23 11.36 -10.63
C MET A 27 1.78 11.36 -11.12
N TYR A 28 1.47 10.56 -12.15
CA TYR A 28 0.11 10.44 -12.67
C TYR A 28 -0.87 9.97 -11.60
N GLN A 29 -0.50 8.94 -10.83
CA GLN A 29 -1.35 8.42 -9.76
C GLN A 29 -1.51 9.39 -8.59
N ALA A 30 -0.43 10.10 -8.22
CA ALA A 30 -0.39 11.03 -7.10
C ALA A 30 -1.14 12.35 -7.36
N ASN A 31 -1.49 12.68 -8.60
CA ASN A 31 -2.14 13.94 -8.94
C ASN A 31 -3.56 14.10 -8.33
N GLN A 32 -4.11 13.08 -7.67
CA GLN A 32 -5.40 13.17 -6.97
C GLN A 32 -5.26 13.36 -5.45
N SER A 33 -4.04 13.24 -4.90
CA SER A 33 -3.76 13.29 -3.45
C SER A 33 -2.92 14.51 -3.06
N LYS A 34 -3.18 15.06 -1.87
CA LYS A 34 -2.35 16.12 -1.25
C LYS A 34 -1.07 15.49 -0.66
N GLY A 35 0.08 16.13 -0.84
CA GLY A 35 1.38 15.66 -0.27
C GLY A 35 2.57 15.87 -1.21
N ARG A 36 3.80 15.60 -0.75
CA ARG A 36 4.99 15.67 -1.63
C ARG A 36 5.00 14.50 -2.60
N TYR A 37 5.46 14.72 -3.83
CA TYR A 37 5.60 13.63 -4.81
C TYR A 37 6.61 12.58 -4.33
N SER A 38 7.65 12.98 -3.58
CA SER A 38 8.59 12.08 -2.93
C SER A 38 7.91 11.03 -2.07
N ASP A 39 6.91 11.43 -1.29
CA ASP A 39 6.24 10.57 -0.32
C ASP A 39 5.30 9.60 -1.04
N HIS A 40 4.61 10.07 -2.08
CA HIS A 40 3.79 9.22 -2.93
C HIS A 40 4.61 8.20 -3.71
N ILE A 41 5.77 8.60 -4.25
CA ILE A 41 6.69 7.67 -4.92
C ILE A 41 7.15 6.60 -3.92
N LYS A 42 7.59 7.00 -2.73
CA LYS A 42 7.99 6.06 -1.67
C LYS A 42 6.85 5.13 -1.26
N ALA A 43 5.64 5.65 -1.07
CA ALA A 43 4.47 4.85 -0.72
C ALA A 43 4.09 3.85 -1.81
N HIS A 44 4.14 4.25 -3.08
CA HIS A 44 3.87 3.36 -4.21
C HIS A 44 4.96 2.27 -4.33
N ILE A 45 6.22 2.62 -4.11
CA ILE A 45 7.34 1.66 -4.08
C ILE A 45 7.12 0.63 -2.98
N THR A 46 6.73 1.05 -1.78
CA THR A 46 6.47 0.14 -0.65
C THR A 46 5.22 -0.73 -0.89
N ALA A 47 4.13 -0.16 -1.42
CA ALA A 47 2.87 -0.88 -1.60
C ALA A 47 2.85 -1.83 -2.81
N ALA A 48 3.65 -1.56 -3.84
CA ALA A 48 3.65 -2.31 -5.10
C ALA A 48 5.03 -2.90 -5.43
N ALA A 49 5.86 -3.18 -4.43
CA ALA A 49 7.24 -3.64 -4.58
C ALA A 49 7.39 -4.84 -5.54
N ASP A 50 6.54 -5.86 -5.38
CA ASP A 50 6.60 -7.07 -6.23
C ASP A 50 6.02 -6.85 -7.63
N GLN A 51 5.11 -5.88 -7.78
CA GLN A 51 4.50 -5.55 -9.08
C GLN A 51 5.40 -4.67 -9.94
N LEU A 52 6.38 -3.97 -9.35
CA LEU A 52 7.32 -3.10 -10.06
C LEU A 52 8.21 -3.88 -11.02
N LEU A 53 8.66 -5.09 -10.65
CA LEU A 53 9.52 -5.93 -11.52
C LEU A 53 8.74 -6.63 -12.64
N GLY A 54 7.44 -6.91 -12.44
CA GLY A 54 6.62 -7.67 -13.40
C GLY A 54 5.86 -6.82 -14.43
N ARG A 55 5.85 -5.49 -14.29
CA ARG A 55 5.12 -4.58 -15.18
C ARG A 55 6.01 -4.06 -16.31
N ASN A 56 5.52 -4.17 -17.55
CA ASN A 56 6.18 -3.58 -18.70
C ASN A 56 5.82 -2.10 -18.82
N TYR A 57 6.65 -1.23 -18.22
CA TYR A 57 6.44 0.22 -18.20
C TYR A 57 6.55 0.85 -19.59
N GLN A 58 7.38 0.31 -20.48
CA GLN A 58 7.45 0.73 -21.89
C GLN A 58 6.09 0.59 -22.59
N ARG A 59 5.39 -0.53 -22.38
CA ARG A 59 4.06 -0.76 -22.97
C ARG A 59 3.00 0.20 -22.38
N ILE A 60 3.09 0.50 -21.09
CA ILE A 60 2.20 1.47 -20.43
C ILE A 60 2.47 2.86 -21.00
N ALA A 61 3.74 3.26 -21.13
CA ALA A 61 4.14 4.53 -21.69
C ALA A 61 3.67 4.70 -23.14
N ALA A 62 3.83 3.68 -23.99
CA ALA A 62 3.34 3.71 -25.38
C ALA A 62 1.81 3.87 -25.47
N ARG A 63 1.06 3.17 -24.61
CA ARG A 63 -0.41 3.32 -24.52
C ARG A 63 -0.79 4.72 -24.05
N PHE A 64 -0.11 5.21 -23.02
CA PHE A 64 -0.38 6.53 -22.46
C PHE A 64 -0.05 7.63 -23.45
N LYS A 65 1.08 7.53 -24.16
CA LYS A 65 1.46 8.42 -25.25
C LYS A 65 0.40 8.45 -26.34
N LYS A 66 -0.10 7.29 -26.80
CA LYS A 66 -1.21 7.24 -27.77
C LYS A 66 -2.47 7.97 -27.30
N VAL A 67 -2.75 7.98 -26.00
CA VAL A 67 -3.87 8.76 -25.44
C VAL A 67 -3.56 10.26 -25.47
N LEU A 68 -2.33 10.67 -25.15
CA LEU A 68 -1.91 12.08 -25.16
C LEU A 68 -1.77 12.65 -26.57
N ASP A 69 -1.36 11.84 -27.55
CA ASP A 69 -1.25 12.25 -28.96
C ASP A 69 -2.64 12.49 -29.59
N ASN A 70 -3.69 11.87 -29.04
CA ASN A 70 -5.08 12.12 -29.44
C ASN A 70 -5.71 13.34 -28.76
N ARG A 71 -4.94 14.14 -28.01
CA ARG A 71 -5.41 15.35 -27.32
C ARG A 71 -4.83 16.60 -27.97
N PRO A 72 -5.53 17.20 -28.96
CA PRO A 72 -5.05 18.40 -29.64
C PRO A 72 -4.92 19.61 -28.70
N GLU A 73 -5.67 19.61 -27.59
CA GLU A 73 -5.57 20.62 -26.53
C GLU A 73 -4.16 20.74 -25.90
N LEU A 74 -3.32 19.71 -25.99
CA LEU A 74 -1.95 19.70 -25.45
C LEU A 74 -0.89 20.21 -26.45
N ASP A 75 -1.31 20.52 -27.68
CA ASP A 75 -0.41 21.01 -28.72
C ASP A 75 0.04 22.43 -28.44
N ARG A 76 1.36 22.63 -28.52
CA ARG A 76 2.02 23.94 -28.41
C ARG A 76 1.77 24.85 -29.62
N ILE A 77 1.28 24.28 -30.72
CA ILE A 77 0.91 25.02 -31.93
C ILE A 77 -0.52 24.58 -32.28
N PRO A 78 -1.48 25.52 -32.36
CA PRO A 78 -2.83 25.17 -32.75
C PRO A 78 -2.87 24.64 -34.21
N PRO A 79 -3.68 23.61 -34.52
CA PRO A 79 -3.71 22.96 -35.85
C PRO A 79 -3.98 23.90 -37.03
N SER A 80 -4.71 24.99 -36.79
CA SER A 80 -5.08 26.00 -37.79
C SER A 80 -4.41 27.36 -37.58
N GLY A 81 -3.42 27.46 -36.67
CA GLY A 81 -2.96 28.75 -36.16
C GLY A 81 -3.98 29.39 -35.19
N LEU A 82 -3.55 30.43 -34.46
CA LEU A 82 -4.49 31.29 -33.75
C LEU A 82 -5.27 32.11 -34.78
N GLY A 83 -6.53 32.43 -34.50
CA GLY A 83 -7.39 33.21 -35.40
C GLY A 83 -8.36 34.12 -34.66
N ALA A 84 -8.94 35.10 -35.35
CA ALA A 84 -10.03 35.89 -34.80
C ALA A 84 -11.30 35.05 -34.65
N LEU A 85 -12.17 35.42 -33.71
CA LEU A 85 -13.46 34.80 -33.43
C LEU A 85 -14.57 35.47 -34.26
N ASP A 86 -15.54 34.68 -34.71
CA ASP A 86 -16.73 35.16 -35.43
C ASP A 86 -17.95 35.21 -34.51
N TYR A 87 -18.26 34.10 -33.84
CA TYR A 87 -19.34 34.07 -32.85
C TYR A 87 -19.14 32.97 -31.81
N LEU A 88 -19.75 33.18 -30.65
CA LEU A 88 -19.88 32.24 -29.56
C LEU A 88 -21.37 31.92 -29.34
N ARG A 89 -21.70 30.64 -29.22
CA ARG A 89 -23.02 30.16 -28.85
C ARG A 89 -22.94 29.29 -27.61
N VAL A 90 -23.67 29.66 -26.55
CA VAL A 90 -23.55 29.04 -25.24
C VAL A 90 -24.93 28.76 -24.65
N LYS A 91 -25.12 27.53 -24.17
CA LYS A 91 -26.36 27.07 -23.53
C LYS A 91 -26.03 26.28 -22.26
N ASN A 92 -26.76 26.54 -21.17
CA ASN A 92 -26.65 25.82 -19.89
C ASN A 92 -25.23 25.69 -19.34
N PHE A 93 -24.42 26.73 -19.57
CA PHE A 93 -23.06 26.87 -19.06
C PHE A 93 -23.06 27.99 -18.03
N ARG A 94 -22.47 27.77 -16.86
CA ARG A 94 -22.25 28.77 -15.79
C ARG A 94 -22.56 30.22 -16.18
N GLY A 95 -23.65 30.77 -15.64
CA GLY A 95 -24.15 32.12 -15.97
C GLY A 95 -25.13 32.17 -17.15
N PHE A 96 -24.90 31.42 -18.22
CA PHE A 96 -25.80 31.25 -19.37
C PHE A 96 -26.84 30.14 -19.14
N GLY A 97 -28.08 30.37 -19.55
CA GLY A 97 -29.19 29.44 -19.28
C GLY A 97 -29.94 29.13 -20.56
N GLU A 98 -31.20 28.72 -20.41
CA GLU A 98 -32.11 28.44 -21.51
C GLU A 98 -33.50 29.02 -21.23
N PHE A 99 -34.17 29.48 -22.28
CA PHE A 99 -35.56 29.95 -22.23
C PHE A 99 -36.57 28.84 -22.55
N GLY A 100 -36.16 27.77 -23.24
CA GLY A 100 -37.01 26.61 -23.58
C GLY A 100 -36.27 25.48 -24.32
N PRO A 101 -36.97 24.39 -24.70
CA PRO A 101 -36.36 23.24 -25.38
C PRO A 101 -35.82 23.57 -26.79
N ASP A 102 -36.49 24.48 -27.51
CA ASP A 102 -36.08 24.95 -28.84
C ASP A 102 -35.01 26.07 -28.80
N ASP A 103 -34.74 26.61 -27.61
CA ASP A 103 -33.70 27.60 -27.41
C ASP A 103 -32.33 26.95 -27.59
N LYS A 104 -31.55 27.47 -28.53
CA LYS A 104 -30.19 27.01 -28.82
C LYS A 104 -29.13 27.80 -28.02
N GLY A 105 -29.55 28.54 -27.00
CA GLY A 105 -28.70 29.32 -26.10
C GLY A 105 -28.33 30.70 -26.63
N THR A 106 -27.68 31.47 -25.76
CA THR A 106 -27.21 32.84 -26.02
C THR A 106 -26.22 32.85 -27.18
N PHE A 107 -26.47 33.72 -28.16
CA PHE A 107 -25.62 33.93 -29.33
C PHE A 107 -24.92 35.29 -29.22
N ILE A 108 -23.60 35.29 -29.32
CA ILE A 108 -22.76 36.48 -29.21
C ILE A 108 -21.91 36.55 -30.47
N ARG A 109 -22.05 37.64 -31.22
CA ARG A 109 -21.27 37.86 -32.44
C ARG A 109 -20.12 38.83 -32.14
N PHE A 110 -18.92 38.48 -32.58
CA PHE A 110 -17.75 39.35 -32.45
C PHE A 110 -17.53 40.15 -33.73
N SER A 111 -17.25 41.43 -33.57
CA SER A 111 -16.67 42.30 -34.59
C SER A 111 -15.21 41.95 -34.86
N LYS A 112 -14.72 42.34 -36.04
CA LYS A 112 -13.38 42.01 -36.54
C LYS A 112 -12.24 42.52 -35.65
N LEU A 113 -12.37 43.73 -35.12
CA LEU A 113 -11.30 44.38 -34.37
C LEU A 113 -11.67 44.57 -32.91
N LYS A 114 -12.66 45.38 -32.58
CA LYS A 114 -12.88 45.79 -31.18
C LYS A 114 -14.21 45.27 -30.65
N ASN A 115 -14.20 44.61 -29.50
CA ASN A 115 -15.42 44.14 -28.83
C ASN A 115 -15.33 44.52 -27.36
N ILE A 116 -16.26 45.36 -26.89
CA ILE A 116 -16.31 45.75 -25.48
C ILE A 116 -17.63 45.29 -24.84
N PHE A 117 -17.52 44.71 -23.65
CA PHE A 117 -18.61 44.16 -22.86
C PHE A 117 -18.65 44.84 -21.50
N TYR A 118 -19.68 45.66 -21.27
CA TYR A 118 -19.92 46.27 -19.98
C TYR A 118 -20.94 45.48 -19.17
N ALA A 119 -20.67 45.26 -17.89
CA ALA A 119 -21.68 44.78 -16.96
C ALA A 119 -21.33 45.07 -15.49
N PRO A 120 -22.33 45.29 -14.62
CA PRO A 120 -22.10 45.39 -13.19
C PRO A 120 -21.57 44.07 -12.59
N ASN A 121 -21.18 44.09 -11.32
CA ASN A 121 -20.74 42.88 -10.62
C ASN A 121 -21.87 41.84 -10.60
N GLY A 122 -21.54 40.60 -10.96
CA GLY A 122 -22.53 39.52 -11.13
C GLY A 122 -23.28 39.51 -12.48
N GLY A 123 -23.04 40.47 -13.38
CA GLY A 123 -23.74 40.56 -14.67
C GLY A 123 -23.32 39.55 -15.75
N GLY A 124 -22.38 38.65 -15.47
CA GLY A 124 -21.97 37.57 -16.39
C GLY A 124 -20.64 37.77 -17.14
N LYS A 125 -19.82 38.76 -16.78
CA LYS A 125 -18.49 39.01 -17.39
C LYS A 125 -17.57 37.79 -17.32
N SER A 126 -17.32 37.29 -16.10
CA SER A 126 -16.48 36.11 -15.89
C SER A 126 -17.06 34.89 -16.60
N SER A 127 -18.38 34.71 -16.63
CA SER A 127 -19.02 33.63 -17.38
C SER A 127 -18.73 33.70 -18.88
N LEU A 128 -18.72 34.90 -19.48
CA LEU A 128 -18.34 35.08 -20.88
C LEU A 128 -16.87 34.72 -21.12
N CYS A 129 -15.96 35.21 -20.27
CA CYS A 129 -14.53 34.92 -20.37
C CYS A 129 -14.24 33.43 -20.15
N GLU A 130 -14.86 32.79 -19.15
CA GLU A 130 -14.77 31.35 -18.88
C GLU A 130 -15.31 30.51 -20.06
N ALA A 131 -16.37 30.96 -20.74
CA ALA A 131 -16.90 30.31 -21.94
C ALA A 131 -15.95 30.42 -23.14
N LEU A 132 -15.30 31.59 -23.32
CA LEU A 132 -14.26 31.76 -24.32
C LEU A 132 -13.01 30.93 -23.98
N GLU A 133 -12.61 30.89 -22.72
CA GLU A 133 -11.44 30.16 -22.24
C GLU A 133 -11.61 28.66 -22.51
N ILE A 134 -12.69 28.04 -22.02
CA ILE A 134 -12.92 26.60 -22.28
C ILE A 134 -13.11 26.28 -23.77
N GLY A 135 -13.68 27.21 -24.54
CA GLY A 135 -13.89 27.05 -25.98
C GLY A 135 -12.59 27.08 -26.79
N THR A 136 -11.54 27.70 -26.25
CA THR A 136 -10.24 27.90 -26.92
C THR A 136 -9.10 27.08 -26.33
N THR A 137 -9.06 26.84 -25.01
CA THR A 137 -7.98 26.10 -24.33
C THR A 137 -8.40 24.68 -23.94
N GLY A 138 -9.70 24.43 -23.79
CA GLY A 138 -10.25 23.17 -23.28
C GLY A 138 -10.22 23.06 -21.74
N ASP A 139 -9.75 24.08 -21.04
CA ASP A 139 -9.68 24.15 -19.57
C ASP A 139 -10.12 25.54 -19.08
N ILE A 140 -10.30 25.71 -17.76
CA ILE A 140 -10.63 26.99 -17.13
C ILE A 140 -9.68 27.19 -15.95
N LYS A 141 -8.84 28.22 -15.98
CA LYS A 141 -7.87 28.50 -14.91
C LYS A 141 -8.53 28.67 -13.55
N GLU A 142 -9.65 29.40 -13.51
CA GLU A 142 -10.39 29.63 -12.26
C GLU A 142 -11.01 28.34 -11.68
N ALA A 143 -11.33 27.35 -12.52
CA ALA A 143 -11.79 26.04 -12.03
C ALA A 143 -10.67 25.29 -11.30
N ALA A 144 -9.45 25.35 -11.85
CA ALA A 144 -8.26 24.77 -11.23
C ALA A 144 -7.91 25.48 -9.91
N ARG A 145 -7.95 26.83 -9.88
CA ARG A 145 -7.76 27.64 -8.65
C ARG A 145 -8.74 27.25 -7.54
N ARG A 146 -10.01 27.02 -7.89
CA ARG A 146 -11.05 26.54 -6.94
C ARG A 146 -11.02 25.03 -6.68
N LYS A 147 -10.01 24.31 -7.19
CA LYS A 147 -9.83 22.85 -7.01
C LYS A 147 -11.08 22.05 -7.40
N THR A 148 -11.80 22.52 -8.41
CA THR A 148 -13.08 21.96 -8.85
C THR A 148 -12.92 21.40 -10.26
N LYS A 149 -13.44 20.20 -10.53
CA LYS A 149 -13.37 19.63 -11.88
C LYS A 149 -14.12 20.53 -12.85
N VAL A 150 -13.54 20.83 -14.02
CA VAL A 150 -14.16 21.68 -15.06
C VAL A 150 -15.62 21.31 -15.30
N LYS A 151 -15.93 20.02 -15.47
CA LYS A 151 -17.31 19.53 -15.66
C LYS A 151 -18.30 19.95 -14.57
N GLN A 152 -17.86 19.99 -13.32
CA GLN A 152 -18.69 20.44 -12.19
C GLN A 152 -18.74 21.96 -12.13
N TYR A 153 -17.61 22.61 -12.42
CA TYR A 153 -17.47 24.06 -12.37
C TYR A 153 -18.38 24.77 -13.40
N VAL A 154 -18.50 24.21 -14.61
CA VAL A 154 -19.29 24.80 -15.71
C VAL A 154 -20.78 24.47 -15.64
N ALA A 155 -21.18 23.53 -14.78
CA ALA A 155 -22.54 23.01 -14.72
C ALA A 155 -23.51 24.08 -14.20
N ARG A 156 -24.68 24.17 -14.85
CA ARG A 156 -25.83 24.94 -14.37
C ARG A 156 -26.99 23.97 -14.12
N GLY A 157 -27.09 23.46 -12.91
CA GLY A 157 -28.00 22.36 -12.57
C GLY A 157 -27.55 21.04 -13.21
N ASP A 158 -28.50 20.14 -13.50
CA ASP A 158 -28.23 18.78 -13.99
C ASP A 158 -28.12 18.66 -15.52
N ILE A 159 -28.27 19.77 -16.25
CA ILE A 159 -28.29 19.77 -17.73
C ILE A 159 -26.86 19.94 -18.27
N LYS A 160 -26.52 19.17 -19.31
CA LYS A 160 -25.20 19.26 -19.95
C LYS A 160 -25.02 20.61 -20.66
N PRO A 161 -23.87 21.30 -20.45
CA PRO A 161 -23.56 22.54 -21.14
C PRO A 161 -23.32 22.27 -22.64
N GLN A 162 -23.74 23.20 -23.49
CA GLN A 162 -23.45 23.19 -24.92
C GLN A 162 -22.72 24.49 -25.28
N LEU A 163 -21.55 24.36 -25.91
CA LEU A 163 -20.73 25.48 -26.31
C LEU A 163 -20.22 25.26 -27.74
N MET A 164 -20.42 26.28 -28.58
CA MET A 164 -19.91 26.31 -29.95
C MET A 164 -19.23 27.66 -30.18
N LEU A 165 -17.92 27.61 -30.44
CA LEU A 165 -17.11 28.76 -30.78
C LEU A 165 -16.62 28.61 -32.23
N MET A 166 -16.87 29.64 -33.05
CA MET A 166 -16.48 29.68 -34.46
C MET A 166 -15.43 30.76 -34.69
N GLY A 167 -14.42 30.43 -35.49
CA GLY A 167 -13.43 31.38 -35.99
C GLY A 167 -13.96 32.22 -37.15
N ALA A 168 -13.24 33.32 -37.43
CA ALA A 168 -13.50 34.19 -38.58
C ALA A 168 -13.38 33.46 -39.93
N ASP A 169 -12.61 32.38 -39.96
CA ASP A 169 -12.49 31.42 -41.06
C ASP A 169 -13.72 30.52 -41.27
N LYS A 170 -14.76 30.68 -40.43
CA LYS A 170 -15.99 29.87 -40.41
C LYS A 170 -15.72 28.40 -40.07
N LEU A 171 -14.58 28.08 -39.46
CA LEU A 171 -14.30 26.77 -38.90
C LEU A 171 -14.53 26.79 -37.39
N LYS A 172 -14.82 25.61 -36.83
CA LYS A 172 -14.93 25.46 -35.38
C LYS A 172 -13.54 25.59 -34.77
N VAL A 173 -13.40 26.41 -33.73
CA VAL A 173 -12.12 26.57 -33.03
C VAL A 173 -11.73 25.24 -32.37
N THR A 174 -10.54 24.74 -32.71
CA THR A 174 -9.93 23.59 -32.04
C THR A 174 -9.21 24.03 -30.77
N PRO A 175 -9.52 23.43 -29.61
CA PRO A 175 -8.86 23.78 -28.36
C PRO A 175 -7.34 23.51 -28.38
N SER A 176 -6.55 24.41 -27.80
CA SER A 176 -5.09 24.29 -27.63
C SER A 176 -4.61 25.15 -26.45
N ILE A 177 -3.65 24.66 -25.67
CA ILE A 177 -3.04 25.38 -24.55
C ILE A 177 -2.41 26.72 -24.97
N SER A 178 -2.04 26.89 -26.24
CA SER A 178 -1.44 28.12 -26.77
C SER A 178 -2.39 29.32 -26.70
N TRP A 179 -3.72 29.09 -26.70
CA TRP A 179 -4.71 30.14 -26.50
C TRP A 179 -4.64 30.78 -25.12
N SER A 180 -4.09 30.10 -24.11
CA SER A 180 -3.98 30.58 -22.72
C SER A 180 -3.21 31.90 -22.60
N SER A 181 -2.31 32.18 -23.54
CA SER A 181 -1.51 33.41 -23.63
C SER A 181 -2.29 34.58 -24.22
N CYS A 182 -3.44 34.34 -24.88
CA CYS A 182 -4.34 35.38 -25.40
C CYS A 182 -5.26 35.96 -24.29
N PHE A 183 -5.37 35.30 -23.14
CA PHE A 183 -6.19 35.74 -22.01
C PHE A 183 -5.33 36.50 -21.00
N ILE A 184 -5.69 37.75 -20.75
CA ILE A 184 -5.15 38.58 -19.68
C ILE A 184 -6.29 38.79 -18.69
N ASP A 185 -6.10 38.33 -17.46
CA ASP A 185 -7.11 38.42 -16.42
C ASP A 185 -6.64 39.35 -15.28
N ARG A 186 -7.61 39.93 -14.56
CA ARG A 186 -7.35 40.84 -13.45
C ARG A 186 -6.55 40.19 -12.32
N ASN A 187 -6.85 38.94 -11.97
CA ASN A 187 -6.24 38.25 -10.83
C ASN A 187 -4.75 37.99 -11.07
N ARG A 188 -4.36 37.67 -12.30
CA ARG A 188 -2.98 37.42 -12.74
C ARG A 188 -2.11 38.68 -12.62
N LEU A 189 -2.65 39.86 -12.96
CA LEU A 189 -1.93 41.12 -12.75
C LEU A 189 -1.83 41.48 -11.26
N GLN A 190 -2.89 41.23 -10.49
CA GLN A 190 -2.90 41.49 -9.05
C GLN A 190 -1.95 40.56 -8.29
N GLU A 191 -1.89 39.28 -8.65
CA GLU A 191 -0.93 38.33 -8.08
C GLU A 191 0.49 38.70 -8.48
N PHE A 192 0.70 39.13 -9.74
CA PHE A 192 1.99 39.64 -10.18
C PHE A 192 2.44 40.84 -9.35
N SER A 193 1.56 41.79 -9.03
CA SER A 193 1.95 42.98 -8.24
C SER A 193 2.19 42.70 -6.75
N LEU A 194 1.70 41.57 -6.22
CA LEU A 194 1.80 41.20 -4.80
C LEU A 194 2.88 40.15 -4.49
N LEU A 195 3.66 39.74 -5.50
CA LEU A 195 4.78 38.81 -5.35
C LEU A 195 5.81 39.37 -4.36
N GLY A 196 6.09 38.61 -3.30
CA GLY A 196 6.99 38.99 -2.20
C GLY A 196 6.31 39.58 -0.96
N SER A 197 4.99 39.80 -0.98
CA SER A 197 4.23 40.11 0.23
C SER A 197 3.98 38.85 1.08
N LYS A 198 3.85 39.02 2.41
CA LYS A 198 3.46 37.92 3.32
C LYS A 198 2.08 37.32 3.00
N ASP A 199 1.25 38.05 2.25
CA ASP A 199 -0.15 37.71 1.97
C ASP A 199 -0.31 36.70 0.82
N THR A 200 0.66 36.58 -0.09
CA THR A 200 0.59 35.63 -1.22
C THR A 200 1.21 34.27 -0.93
N GLY A 201 2.05 34.15 0.11
CA GLY A 201 2.67 32.88 0.53
C GLY A 201 3.58 32.22 -0.52
N SER A 202 3.88 32.92 -1.62
CA SER A 202 4.75 32.50 -2.71
C SER A 202 6.17 32.99 -2.48
N ASP A 203 7.16 32.11 -2.63
CA ASP A 203 8.57 32.50 -2.61
C ASP A 203 8.83 33.56 -3.70
N GLU A 204 9.52 34.64 -3.34
CA GLU A 204 9.83 35.78 -4.23
C GLU A 204 10.54 35.39 -5.54
N SER A 205 11.09 34.17 -5.61
CA SER A 205 11.96 33.76 -6.70
C SER A 205 11.26 33.58 -8.04
N ASP A 206 9.92 33.44 -8.12
CA ASP A 206 9.27 33.00 -9.37
C ASP A 206 8.23 33.95 -9.97
N VAL A 207 8.66 35.19 -10.15
CA VAL A 207 7.85 36.29 -10.66
C VAL A 207 7.24 36.03 -12.04
N LEU A 208 8.03 35.49 -12.97
CA LEU A 208 7.59 35.27 -14.35
C LEU A 208 6.64 34.08 -14.50
N ALA A 209 6.73 33.09 -13.62
CA ALA A 209 5.84 31.94 -13.65
C ALA A 209 4.38 32.39 -13.43
N THR A 210 4.16 33.28 -12.46
CA THR A 210 2.84 33.91 -12.20
C THR A 210 2.41 34.77 -13.39
N LEU A 211 3.29 35.64 -13.89
CA LEU A 211 2.92 36.50 -15.00
C LEU A 211 2.59 35.71 -16.26
N PHE A 212 3.19 34.54 -16.52
CA PHE A 212 2.93 33.75 -17.71
C PHE A 212 1.95 32.57 -17.51
N GLY A 213 1.32 32.43 -16.34
CA GLY A 213 0.37 31.35 -16.08
C GLY A 213 1.02 29.96 -16.02
N LEU A 214 2.18 29.87 -15.35
CA LEU A 214 2.95 28.65 -15.09
C LEU A 214 2.93 28.24 -13.60
N GLU A 215 2.00 28.79 -12.80
CA GLU A 215 1.93 28.57 -11.36
C GLU A 215 1.68 27.10 -11.02
N GLU A 216 0.84 26.41 -11.79
CA GLU A 216 0.58 24.99 -11.60
C GLU A 216 1.82 24.13 -11.84
N LEU A 217 2.65 24.49 -12.83
CA LEU A 217 3.91 23.81 -13.10
C LEU A 217 4.90 24.04 -11.96
N GLN A 218 4.93 25.26 -11.43
CA GLN A 218 5.74 25.62 -10.27
C GLN A 218 5.29 24.89 -8.99
N GLU A 219 3.99 24.80 -8.72
CA GLU A 219 3.43 24.03 -7.59
C GLU A 219 3.83 22.56 -7.70
N VAL A 220 3.86 22.01 -8.91
CA VAL A 220 4.30 20.62 -9.10
C VAL A 220 5.77 20.48 -8.75
N ILE A 221 6.63 21.36 -9.24
CA ILE A 221 8.07 21.34 -8.97
C ILE A 221 8.33 21.51 -7.46
N SER A 222 7.62 22.41 -6.77
CA SER A 222 7.78 22.62 -5.33
C SER A 222 7.34 21.44 -4.47
N ARG A 223 6.49 20.54 -5.01
CA ARG A 223 6.11 19.27 -4.36
C ARG A 223 7.19 18.19 -4.48
N PHE A 224 8.23 18.39 -5.30
CA PHE A 224 9.42 17.55 -5.28
C PHE A 224 10.38 18.02 -4.21
N VAL A 225 11.02 17.07 -3.52
CA VAL A 225 12.17 17.39 -2.67
C VAL A 225 13.41 17.45 -3.56
N ARG A 226 14.38 18.29 -3.18
CA ARG A 226 15.67 18.36 -3.88
C ARG A 226 16.28 16.97 -4.07
N PRO A 227 16.94 16.69 -5.23
CA PRO A 227 17.49 15.37 -5.54
C PRO A 227 18.41 14.79 -4.45
N GLU A 228 19.13 15.62 -3.70
CA GLU A 228 20.04 15.17 -2.63
C GLU A 228 19.30 14.56 -1.44
N SER A 229 18.04 14.95 -1.23
CA SER A 229 17.21 14.48 -0.12
C SER A 229 16.29 13.31 -0.51
N PHE A 230 16.20 12.99 -1.79
CA PHE A 230 15.42 11.84 -2.25
C PHE A 230 16.24 10.55 -2.13
N THR A 231 16.04 9.83 -1.02
CA THR A 231 16.69 8.55 -0.76
C THR A 231 15.68 7.42 -0.54
N LEU A 232 15.99 6.25 -1.10
CA LEU A 232 15.23 5.01 -1.07
C LEU A 232 15.98 3.90 -0.31
N LYS A 233 17.10 4.21 0.34
CA LYS A 233 17.89 3.27 1.18
C LYS A 233 17.04 2.50 2.20
N ALA A 234 16.06 3.17 2.81
CA ALA A 234 15.16 2.53 3.79
C ALA A 234 14.21 1.49 3.19
N SER A 235 13.96 1.56 1.87
CA SER A 235 13.11 0.63 1.13
C SER A 235 13.90 -0.51 0.47
N MET A 236 15.23 -0.51 0.59
CA MET A 236 16.08 -1.57 0.06
C MET A 236 15.85 -2.87 0.84
N ARG A 237 15.79 -3.98 0.11
CA ARG A 237 15.67 -5.30 0.70
C ARG A 237 17.04 -5.76 1.21
N ALA A 238 17.05 -6.38 2.39
CA ALA A 238 18.27 -6.89 2.98
C ALA A 238 18.92 -7.97 2.10
N ASP A 239 20.25 -8.00 2.09
CA ASP A 239 21.01 -9.06 1.46
C ASP A 239 20.77 -10.37 2.22
N GLN A 240 20.48 -11.45 1.50
CA GLN A 240 20.25 -12.77 2.09
C GLN A 240 21.54 -13.55 2.34
N ALA A 241 22.71 -12.93 2.17
CA ALA A 241 24.02 -13.55 2.41
C ALA A 241 24.15 -14.22 3.79
N GLU A 242 23.63 -13.61 4.86
CA GLU A 242 23.72 -14.18 6.22
C GLU A 242 22.79 -15.40 6.41
N ALA A 243 21.61 -15.37 5.80
CA ALA A 243 20.66 -16.49 5.77
C ALA A 243 21.22 -17.68 4.94
N LEU A 244 21.88 -17.38 3.82
CA LEU A 244 22.61 -18.37 3.01
C LEU A 244 23.78 -18.97 3.80
N ALA A 245 24.58 -18.14 4.48
CA ALA A 245 25.72 -18.61 5.28
C ALA A 245 25.28 -19.49 6.45
N THR A 246 24.16 -19.19 7.11
CA THR A 246 23.59 -20.03 8.18
C THR A 246 23.04 -21.35 7.65
N LEU A 247 22.41 -21.36 6.48
CA LEU A 247 22.01 -22.60 5.79
C LEU A 247 23.20 -23.47 5.39
N GLU A 248 24.29 -22.86 4.91
CA GLU A 248 25.49 -23.62 4.54
C GLU A 248 26.18 -24.25 5.76
N ARG A 249 26.24 -23.54 6.89
CA ARG A 249 26.74 -24.09 8.16
C ARG A 249 25.87 -25.25 8.66
N THR A 250 24.55 -25.11 8.60
CA THR A 250 23.63 -26.19 9.01
C THR A 250 23.69 -27.40 8.07
N GLN A 251 23.82 -27.18 6.76
CA GLN A 251 24.05 -28.24 5.77
C GLN A 251 25.35 -29.00 6.06
N ALA A 252 26.45 -28.29 6.34
CA ALA A 252 27.72 -28.91 6.70
C ALA A 252 27.61 -29.75 7.98
N GLY A 253 26.94 -29.23 9.01
CA GLY A 253 26.71 -29.94 10.28
C GLY A 253 25.87 -31.20 10.11
N LEU A 254 24.76 -31.14 9.37
CA LEU A 254 23.95 -32.32 9.06
C LEU A 254 24.70 -33.33 8.18
N GLY A 255 25.57 -32.85 7.28
CA GLY A 255 26.44 -33.69 6.46
C GLY A 255 27.38 -34.56 7.31
N GLN A 256 27.98 -33.98 8.36
CA GLN A 256 28.82 -34.72 9.31
C GLN A 256 28.02 -35.76 10.10
N LEU A 257 26.84 -35.39 10.61
CA LEU A 257 25.95 -36.32 11.32
C LEU A 257 25.51 -37.46 10.41
N ARG A 258 25.19 -37.19 9.13
CA ARG A 258 24.80 -38.23 8.16
C ARG A 258 25.92 -39.26 7.96
N LEU A 259 27.17 -38.82 7.84
CA LEU A 259 28.32 -39.72 7.73
C LEU A 259 28.48 -40.56 8.99
N LYS A 260 28.32 -39.96 10.17
CA LYS A 260 28.37 -40.66 11.46
C LYS A 260 27.30 -41.76 11.57
N HIS A 261 26.02 -41.44 11.37
CA HIS A 261 24.95 -42.44 11.47
C HIS A 261 25.07 -43.55 10.41
N ARG A 262 25.62 -43.24 9.22
CA ARG A 262 25.94 -44.26 8.21
C ARG A 262 27.03 -45.21 8.68
N ALA A 263 28.09 -44.68 9.30
CA ALA A 263 29.15 -45.48 9.89
C ALA A 263 28.64 -46.32 11.07
N ASP A 264 27.80 -45.75 11.95
CA ASP A 264 27.17 -46.47 13.06
C ASP A 264 26.31 -47.64 12.55
N LEU A 265 25.52 -47.41 11.49
CA LEU A 265 24.71 -48.45 10.84
C LEU A 265 25.58 -49.60 10.30
N GLN A 266 26.67 -49.29 9.58
CA GLN A 266 27.60 -50.29 9.07
C GLN A 266 28.29 -51.05 10.21
N THR A 267 28.64 -50.36 11.30
CA THR A 267 29.27 -50.97 12.47
C THR A 267 28.33 -51.98 13.12
N SER A 268 27.07 -51.61 13.40
CA SER A 268 26.10 -52.54 13.96
C SER A 268 25.82 -53.73 13.05
N ILE A 269 25.77 -53.54 11.72
CA ILE A 269 25.63 -54.63 10.75
C ILE A 269 26.83 -55.60 10.85
N SER A 270 28.04 -55.06 10.84
CA SER A 270 29.26 -55.86 10.91
C SER A 270 29.35 -56.68 12.20
N GLU A 271 28.93 -56.11 13.34
CA GLU A 271 28.95 -56.80 14.63
C GLU A 271 27.86 -57.88 14.71
N ILE A 272 26.69 -57.66 14.08
CA ILE A 272 25.65 -58.71 13.93
C ILE A 272 26.19 -59.88 13.10
N CYS A 273 26.86 -59.61 11.98
CA CYS A 273 27.46 -60.64 11.14
C CYS A 273 28.53 -61.42 11.91
N LYS A 274 29.40 -60.73 12.65
CA LYS A 274 30.42 -61.35 13.51
C LYS A 274 29.83 -62.27 14.58
N LEU A 275 28.79 -61.82 15.29
CA LEU A 275 28.08 -62.62 16.31
C LEU A 275 27.42 -63.89 15.73
N LEU A 276 27.09 -63.89 14.43
CA LEU A 276 26.51 -65.02 13.71
C LEU A 276 27.52 -65.86 12.91
N GLY A 277 28.81 -65.51 12.96
CA GLY A 277 29.87 -66.15 12.17
C GLY A 277 29.61 -66.02 10.66
N LEU A 278 29.18 -64.85 10.22
CA LEU A 278 28.98 -64.47 8.82
C LEU A 278 30.10 -63.53 8.37
N GLY A 279 30.47 -63.59 7.08
CA GLY A 279 31.32 -62.59 6.46
C GLY A 279 30.59 -61.24 6.33
N PRO A 280 31.33 -60.13 6.17
CA PRO A 280 30.75 -58.78 6.06
C PRO A 280 29.78 -58.60 4.87
N ASP A 281 29.85 -59.47 3.86
CA ASP A 281 29.02 -59.40 2.65
C ASP A 281 27.78 -60.31 2.70
N GLN A 282 27.53 -61.00 3.82
CA GLN A 282 26.49 -62.04 3.97
C GLN A 282 25.26 -61.57 4.77
N ASP A 283 24.97 -60.27 4.77
CA ASP A 283 23.86 -59.66 5.53
C ASP A 283 22.49 -60.29 5.28
N PHE A 284 22.26 -60.82 4.08
CA PHE A 284 21.01 -61.50 3.72
C PHE A 284 20.76 -62.77 4.55
N GLU A 285 21.82 -63.39 5.10
CA GLU A 285 21.72 -64.60 5.94
C GLU A 285 21.44 -64.34 7.42
N ILE A 286 21.44 -63.07 7.85
CA ILE A 286 21.23 -62.70 9.27
C ILE A 286 19.90 -63.29 9.78
N ARG A 287 18.80 -63.05 9.07
CA ARG A 287 17.46 -63.48 9.47
C ARG A 287 17.32 -65.01 9.61
N PRO A 288 17.70 -65.82 8.60
CA PRO A 288 17.64 -67.28 8.74
C PRO A 288 18.56 -67.84 9.83
N LYS A 289 19.77 -67.29 10.05
CA LYS A 289 20.65 -67.74 11.14
C LYS A 289 20.10 -67.41 12.53
N VAL A 290 19.52 -66.23 12.74
CA VAL A 290 18.89 -65.88 14.03
C VAL A 290 17.72 -66.80 14.35
N LEU A 291 16.88 -67.11 13.36
CA LEU A 291 15.78 -68.07 13.51
C LEU A 291 16.28 -69.48 13.88
N ARG A 292 17.35 -69.95 13.23
CA ARG A 292 17.99 -71.23 13.57
C ARG A 292 18.57 -71.21 14.99
N LEU A 293 19.29 -70.16 15.37
CA LEU A 293 19.85 -69.99 16.72
C LEU A 293 18.77 -70.12 17.81
N ARG A 294 17.65 -69.40 17.66
CA ARG A 294 16.54 -69.45 18.62
C ARG A 294 15.87 -70.83 18.68
N LYS A 295 15.67 -71.49 17.54
CA LYS A 295 15.17 -72.88 17.48
C LYS A 295 16.12 -73.86 18.18
N THR A 296 17.44 -73.69 18.02
CA THR A 296 18.45 -74.52 18.68
C THR A 296 18.43 -74.35 20.19
N ILE A 297 18.26 -73.11 20.68
CA ILE A 297 18.07 -72.82 22.12
C ILE A 297 16.85 -73.58 22.66
N GLU A 298 15.69 -73.45 22.02
CA GLU A 298 14.46 -74.16 22.43
C GLU A 298 14.63 -75.68 22.41
N MET A 299 15.30 -76.22 21.39
CA MET A 299 15.57 -77.66 21.26
C MET A 299 16.43 -78.18 22.41
N HIS A 300 17.49 -77.46 22.77
CA HIS A 300 18.37 -77.85 23.88
C HIS A 300 17.69 -77.74 25.25
N ILE A 301 16.83 -76.73 25.46
CA ILE A 301 15.99 -76.61 26.68
C ILE A 301 15.09 -77.84 26.80
N ARG A 302 14.30 -78.16 25.78
CA ARG A 302 13.40 -79.33 25.77
C ARG A 302 14.18 -80.64 25.93
N GLY A 303 15.38 -80.72 25.37
CA GLY A 303 16.27 -81.87 25.52
C GLY A 303 16.72 -82.08 26.97
N ALA A 304 17.12 -81.01 27.66
CA ALA A 304 17.54 -81.06 29.07
C ALA A 304 16.36 -81.41 30.01
N GLU A 305 15.17 -80.87 29.76
CA GLU A 305 13.95 -81.15 30.54
C GLU A 305 13.55 -82.64 30.47
N ARG A 306 13.60 -83.24 29.27
CA ARG A 306 13.30 -84.68 29.07
C ARG A 306 14.29 -85.60 29.79
N LEU A 307 15.56 -85.21 29.88
CA LEU A 307 16.59 -86.00 30.55
C LEU A 307 16.43 -85.99 32.08
N ARG A 308 15.81 -84.96 32.67
CA ARG A 308 15.58 -84.84 34.12
C ARG A 308 14.33 -85.52 34.65
N THR A 309 13.48 -86.07 33.79
CA THR A 309 12.20 -86.65 34.21
C THR A 309 12.37 -87.97 34.99
N ALA A 310 13.52 -88.64 34.87
CA ALA A 310 13.80 -89.92 35.51
C ALA A 310 14.31 -89.76 36.96
N LYS A 311 13.73 -90.50 37.91
CA LYS A 311 14.17 -90.55 39.33
C LYS A 311 15.12 -91.71 39.57
N ALA A 312 16.19 -91.48 40.34
CA ALA A 312 17.17 -92.52 40.65
C ALA A 312 16.69 -93.48 41.77
N PRO A 313 16.76 -94.81 41.59
CA PRO A 313 16.46 -95.77 42.66
C PRO A 313 17.58 -95.84 43.71
N VAL A 314 17.22 -96.21 44.94
CA VAL A 314 18.18 -96.49 46.01
C VAL A 314 18.84 -97.85 45.74
N ALA A 315 20.13 -97.83 45.40
CA ALA A 315 20.93 -99.03 45.15
C ALA A 315 21.72 -99.45 46.41
N ILE A 316 21.36 -100.61 46.97
CA ILE A 316 22.07 -101.22 48.12
C ILE A 316 23.12 -102.20 47.59
N PRO A 317 24.42 -102.08 47.94
CA PRO A 317 25.44 -103.01 47.46
C PRO A 317 25.21 -104.45 47.93
N ALA A 318 25.38 -105.44 47.05
CA ALA A 318 25.26 -106.85 47.39
C ALA A 318 26.20 -107.28 48.54
N LYS A 319 27.39 -106.67 48.63
CA LYS A 319 28.33 -106.88 49.74
C LYS A 319 27.73 -106.49 51.10
N GLN A 320 26.89 -105.46 51.13
CA GLN A 320 26.24 -104.99 52.36
C GLN A 320 25.18 -105.99 52.84
N VAL A 321 24.38 -106.55 51.92
CA VAL A 321 23.37 -107.58 52.23
C VAL A 321 24.03 -108.85 52.77
N ARG A 322 25.09 -109.35 52.09
CA ARG A 322 25.86 -110.52 52.54
C ARG A 322 26.48 -110.31 53.92
N ARG A 323 27.01 -109.10 54.19
CA ARG A 323 27.55 -108.74 55.51
C ARG A 323 26.47 -108.77 56.58
N THR A 324 25.29 -108.19 56.32
CA THR A 324 24.16 -108.22 57.25
C THR A 324 23.73 -109.66 57.57
N CYS A 325 23.66 -110.54 56.56
CA CYS A 325 23.37 -111.96 56.78
C CYS A 325 24.40 -112.66 57.67
N SER A 326 25.70 -112.42 57.42
CA SER A 326 26.78 -113.02 58.22
C SER A 326 26.71 -112.62 59.71
N ILE A 327 26.32 -111.37 59.97
CA ILE A 327 26.19 -110.83 61.32
C ILE A 327 24.93 -111.38 62.00
N ALA A 328 23.81 -111.42 61.28
CA ALA A 328 22.56 -112.01 61.77
C ALA A 328 22.74 -113.49 62.18
N LYS A 329 23.36 -114.31 61.32
CA LYS A 329 23.67 -115.72 61.64
C LYS A 329 24.50 -115.83 62.92
N ARG A 330 25.57 -115.04 63.03
CA ARG A 330 26.46 -115.06 64.21
C ARG A 330 25.73 -114.67 65.50
N LEU A 331 24.87 -113.66 65.45
CA LEU A 331 24.14 -113.19 66.64
C LEU A 331 23.08 -114.19 67.10
N LEU A 332 22.35 -114.81 66.16
CA LEU A 332 21.35 -115.84 66.48
C LEU A 332 21.98 -117.12 67.04
N HIS A 333 23.08 -117.61 66.44
CA HIS A 333 23.81 -118.77 66.98
C HIS A 333 24.34 -118.49 68.38
N ARG A 334 24.95 -117.31 68.59
CA ARG A 334 25.43 -116.89 69.90
C ARG A 334 24.31 -116.83 70.93
N ARG A 335 23.09 -116.44 70.54
CA ARG A 335 21.92 -116.44 71.42
C ARG A 335 21.60 -117.85 71.90
N ILE A 336 21.52 -118.81 70.96
CA ILE A 336 21.26 -120.23 71.24
C ILE A 336 22.34 -120.82 72.16
N ASP A 337 23.61 -120.51 71.89
CA ASP A 337 24.74 -121.00 72.71
C ASP A 337 24.67 -120.46 74.15
N ILE A 338 24.36 -119.16 74.31
CA ILE A 338 24.15 -118.55 75.64
C ILE A 338 22.98 -119.21 76.36
N GLU A 339 21.89 -119.51 75.66
CA GLU A 339 20.69 -120.13 76.24
C GLU A 339 20.93 -121.60 76.65
N LYS A 340 21.63 -122.37 75.82
CA LYS A 340 22.06 -123.75 76.14
C LYS A 340 22.99 -123.77 77.36
N ALA A 341 23.98 -122.89 77.40
CA ALA A 341 24.91 -122.78 78.53
C ALA A 341 24.20 -122.35 79.83
N PHE A 342 23.20 -121.47 79.73
CA PHE A 342 22.38 -121.07 80.87
C PHE A 342 21.52 -122.23 81.40
N LEU A 343 20.85 -122.98 80.52
CA LEU A 343 20.01 -124.12 80.88
C LEU A 343 20.79 -125.30 81.47
N GLN A 344 21.98 -125.60 80.96
CA GLN A 344 22.85 -126.62 81.55
C GLN A 344 23.25 -126.24 82.98
N ARG A 345 23.80 -125.03 83.17
CA ARG A 345 24.25 -124.59 84.51
C ARG A 345 23.12 -124.37 85.50
N ALA A 346 21.92 -124.00 85.04
CA ALA A 346 20.75 -123.84 85.91
C ALA A 346 20.21 -125.19 86.43
N ARG A 347 20.45 -126.29 85.72
CA ARG A 347 20.06 -127.65 86.16
C ARG A 347 21.01 -128.24 87.19
N ASP A 348 22.28 -127.84 87.18
CA ASP A 348 23.31 -128.37 88.08
C ASP A 348 23.22 -127.81 89.51
N VAL A 349 22.46 -126.73 89.73
CA VAL A 349 22.36 -126.05 91.03
C VAL A 349 21.12 -126.50 91.80
N ASN A 350 21.31 -127.26 92.89
CA ASN A 350 20.23 -127.63 93.81
C ASN A 350 20.01 -126.54 94.86
N TYR A 351 19.17 -125.56 94.54
CA TYR A 351 18.85 -124.40 95.39
C TYR A 351 18.39 -124.77 96.81
N ARG A 352 17.77 -125.94 96.98
CA ARG A 352 17.29 -126.41 98.28
C ARG A 352 18.45 -126.82 99.19
N ALA A 353 19.43 -127.52 98.63
CA ALA A 353 20.64 -127.93 99.34
C ALA A 353 21.54 -126.73 99.71
N VAL A 354 21.57 -125.68 98.88
CA VAL A 354 22.37 -124.46 99.14
C VAL A 354 21.72 -123.58 100.22
N PHE A 355 20.39 -123.48 100.26
CA PHE A 355 19.68 -122.73 101.30
C PHE A 355 19.80 -123.42 102.66
N GLU A 356 19.60 -124.75 102.72
CA GLU A 356 19.80 -125.56 103.93
C GLU A 356 21.27 -125.51 104.42
N ALA A 357 22.23 -125.43 103.49
CA ALA A 357 23.65 -125.28 103.83
C ALA A 357 23.99 -123.87 104.36
N LEU A 358 23.32 -122.80 103.92
CA LEU A 358 23.54 -121.44 104.43
C LEU A 358 22.96 -121.25 105.85
N GLU A 359 21.79 -121.81 106.14
CA GLU A 359 21.20 -121.81 107.50
C GLU A 359 22.09 -122.58 108.51
N ALA A 360 22.71 -123.67 108.09
CA ALA A 360 23.59 -124.46 108.95
C ALA A 360 24.97 -123.84 109.20
N ILE A 361 25.46 -122.98 108.28
CA ILE A 361 26.80 -122.37 108.37
C ILE A 361 26.82 -121.12 109.27
N GLU A 362 25.71 -120.39 109.42
CA GLU A 362 25.69 -119.16 110.23
C GLU A 362 25.81 -119.45 111.73
N GLN A 363 25.54 -120.68 112.19
CA GLN A 363 25.43 -120.94 113.63
C GLN A 363 26.67 -121.43 114.37
N LEU A 364 27.74 -122.02 113.80
CA LEU A 364 28.81 -122.57 114.65
C LEU A 364 30.22 -122.62 114.02
N GLN A 365 31.19 -122.07 114.77
CA GLN A 365 32.60 -122.38 114.68
C GLN A 365 32.96 -123.59 115.55
N THR A 366 33.88 -124.38 115.02
CA THR A 366 34.87 -125.21 115.74
C THR A 366 34.37 -126.49 116.45
N GLY A 367 33.28 -127.08 115.95
CA GLY A 367 32.83 -128.43 116.34
C GLY A 367 33.23 -129.50 115.33
N GLU A 368 33.74 -130.65 115.81
CA GLU A 368 34.43 -131.71 115.03
C GLU A 368 33.51 -132.58 114.15
N SER A 369 32.24 -132.22 113.96
CA SER A 369 31.24 -133.02 113.23
C SER A 369 30.40 -132.17 112.28
N CYS A 370 30.03 -132.75 111.15
CA CYS A 370 29.19 -132.15 110.12
C CYS A 370 27.84 -131.74 110.73
N PRO A 371 27.43 -130.46 110.67
CA PRO A 371 26.22 -129.99 111.34
C PRO A 371 24.92 -130.53 110.74
N ALA A 372 24.95 -131.07 109.52
CA ALA A 372 23.75 -131.64 108.88
C ALA A 372 23.46 -133.10 109.29
N CYS A 373 24.50 -133.90 109.51
CA CYS A 373 24.36 -135.35 109.77
C CYS A 373 25.13 -135.83 111.01
N LEU A 374 25.71 -134.90 111.77
CA LEU A 374 26.48 -135.13 113.00
C LEU A 374 27.66 -136.09 112.82
N THR A 375 28.11 -136.29 111.57
CA THR A 375 29.21 -137.19 111.26
C THR A 375 30.55 -136.46 111.48
N PRO A 376 31.50 -137.02 112.26
CA PRO A 376 32.81 -136.42 112.48
C PRO A 376 33.53 -136.05 111.17
N LEU A 377 34.13 -134.84 111.11
CA LEU A 377 34.69 -134.22 109.89
C LEU A 377 35.93 -134.93 109.32
N ASP A 378 36.54 -135.82 110.10
CA ASP A 378 37.65 -136.70 109.76
C ASP A 378 37.23 -137.96 108.97
N LYS A 379 35.95 -138.31 108.97
CA LYS A 379 35.43 -139.49 108.25
C LYS A 379 34.75 -139.18 106.92
N VAL A 380 34.74 -137.91 106.52
CA VAL A 380 34.00 -137.45 105.34
C VAL A 380 34.92 -137.44 104.12
N VAL A 381 34.42 -137.92 102.97
CA VAL A 381 35.19 -138.00 101.71
C VAL A 381 35.60 -136.60 101.21
N VAL A 382 34.80 -135.58 101.51
CA VAL A 382 35.08 -134.18 101.15
C VAL A 382 34.56 -133.28 102.25
N ASN A 383 35.33 -132.26 102.62
CA ASN A 383 34.94 -131.29 103.64
C ASN A 383 33.68 -130.51 103.18
N PRO A 384 32.56 -130.57 103.93
CA PRO A 384 31.30 -129.90 103.56
C PRO A 384 31.45 -128.39 103.35
N PHE A 385 32.35 -127.74 104.09
CA PHE A 385 32.60 -126.31 104.02
C PHE A 385 33.40 -125.89 102.78
N GLU A 386 34.24 -126.76 102.23
CA GLU A 386 34.93 -126.50 100.96
C GLU A 386 33.99 -126.69 99.77
N ARG A 387 33.18 -127.74 99.81
CA ARG A 387 32.16 -127.99 98.76
C ARG A 387 31.14 -126.86 98.67
N ALA A 388 30.68 -126.31 99.81
CA ALA A 388 29.78 -125.15 99.82
C ALA A 388 30.38 -123.90 99.16
N ARG A 389 31.70 -123.66 99.31
CA ARG A 389 32.40 -122.52 98.67
C ARG A 389 32.56 -122.69 97.16
N GLU A 390 32.75 -123.91 96.67
CA GLU A 390 32.78 -124.19 95.23
C GLU A 390 31.42 -123.96 94.56
N GLU A 391 30.32 -124.35 95.22
CA GLU A 391 28.95 -124.16 94.71
C GLU A 391 28.54 -122.67 94.64
N ILE A 392 29.02 -121.81 95.56
CA ILE A 392 28.79 -120.36 95.50
C ILE A 392 29.50 -119.71 94.29
N LYS A 393 30.69 -120.18 93.90
CA LYS A 393 31.36 -119.72 92.67
C LYS A 393 30.60 -120.14 91.41
N ALA A 394 29.89 -121.28 91.44
CA ALA A 394 29.04 -121.71 90.33
C ALA A 394 27.84 -120.77 90.09
N LEU A 395 27.28 -120.17 91.16
CA LEU A 395 26.17 -119.21 91.07
C LEU A 395 26.54 -117.89 90.36
N GLY A 396 27.74 -117.34 90.59
CA GLY A 396 28.21 -116.12 89.91
C GLY A 396 28.35 -116.26 88.39
N ALA A 397 28.56 -117.49 87.89
CA ALA A 397 28.64 -117.76 86.46
C ALA A 397 27.28 -117.62 85.74
N LEU A 398 26.15 -117.82 86.44
CA LEU A 398 24.80 -117.68 85.87
C LEU A 398 24.43 -116.20 85.61
N GLU A 399 24.85 -115.28 86.47
CA GLU A 399 24.58 -113.85 86.31
C GLU A 399 25.34 -113.24 85.13
N SER A 400 26.60 -113.67 84.91
CA SER A 400 27.39 -113.28 83.73
C SER A 400 26.75 -113.72 82.40
N LEU A 401 26.10 -114.90 82.38
CA LEU A 401 25.39 -115.41 81.21
C LEU A 401 24.11 -114.60 80.94
N LYS A 402 23.38 -114.18 81.98
CA LYS A 402 22.20 -113.32 81.86
C LYS A 402 22.53 -111.95 81.24
N GLN A 403 23.63 -111.31 81.68
CA GLN A 403 24.11 -110.05 81.08
C GLN A 403 24.60 -110.23 79.63
N SER A 404 25.25 -111.36 79.32
CA SER A 404 25.68 -111.69 77.95
C SER A 404 24.48 -111.85 77.00
N LYS A 405 23.40 -112.49 77.47
CA LYS A 405 22.13 -112.61 76.72
C LYS A 405 21.55 -111.25 76.38
N GLN A 406 21.37 -110.37 77.37
CA GLN A 406 20.84 -109.01 77.17
C GLN A 406 21.66 -108.19 76.16
N ARG A 407 23.01 -108.24 76.23
CA ARG A 407 23.88 -107.55 75.26
C ARG A 407 23.74 -108.10 73.84
N ASN A 408 23.53 -109.42 73.70
CA ASN A 408 23.35 -110.05 72.40
C ASN A 408 21.98 -109.70 71.81
N ASP A 409 20.92 -109.71 72.62
CA ASP A 409 19.56 -109.35 72.20
C ASP A 409 19.46 -107.87 71.77
N ALA A 410 20.13 -106.95 72.47
CA ALA A 410 20.22 -105.54 72.04
C ALA A 410 20.90 -105.38 70.66
N ARG A 411 21.93 -106.19 70.38
CA ARG A 411 22.59 -106.19 69.05
C ARG A 411 21.68 -106.77 67.97
N ILE A 412 20.91 -107.82 68.29
CA ILE A 412 19.91 -108.38 67.38
C ILE A 412 18.88 -107.30 67.02
N ALA A 413 18.38 -106.55 68.01
CA ALA A 413 17.43 -105.46 67.78
C ALA A 413 17.95 -104.34 66.87
N LEU A 414 19.21 -103.94 67.03
CA LEU A 414 19.84 -102.94 66.16
C LEU A 414 19.88 -103.40 64.69
N TRP A 415 20.23 -104.66 64.45
CA TRP A 415 20.30 -105.20 63.10
C TRP A 415 18.93 -105.46 62.49
N ALA A 416 17.93 -105.86 63.29
CA ALA A 416 16.53 -105.93 62.86
C ALA A 416 16.02 -104.57 62.35
N SER A 417 16.33 -103.48 63.07
CA SER A 417 15.99 -102.10 62.64
C SER A 417 16.67 -101.72 61.32
N ARG A 418 17.94 -102.08 61.12
CA ARG A 418 18.65 -101.83 59.85
C ARG A 418 18.05 -102.60 58.67
N VAL A 419 17.59 -103.83 58.91
CA VAL A 419 16.86 -104.61 57.91
C VAL A 419 15.54 -103.91 57.57
N ALA A 420 14.79 -103.43 58.57
CA ALA A 420 13.55 -102.69 58.36
C ALA A 420 13.74 -101.44 57.47
N THR A 421 14.79 -100.65 57.73
CA THR A 421 15.14 -99.48 56.88
C THR A 421 15.51 -99.91 55.46
N GLY A 422 16.28 -100.98 55.31
CA GLY A 422 16.64 -101.52 54.00
C GLY A 422 15.42 -101.97 53.19
N ILE A 423 14.48 -102.66 53.82
CA ILE A 423 13.23 -103.11 53.17
C ILE A 423 12.33 -101.93 52.80
N SER A 424 12.25 -100.90 53.64
CA SER A 424 11.51 -99.66 53.31
C SER A 424 12.10 -98.95 52.08
N ALA A 425 13.43 -98.86 51.98
CA ALA A 425 14.11 -98.30 50.80
C ALA A 425 13.86 -99.13 49.53
N VAL A 426 13.80 -100.46 49.65
CA VAL A 426 13.45 -101.37 48.55
C VAL A 426 12.02 -101.13 48.06
N LYS A 427 11.04 -100.97 48.96
CA LYS A 427 9.66 -100.61 48.61
C LYS A 427 9.58 -99.24 47.92
N GLY A 428 10.40 -98.27 48.36
CA GLY A 428 10.46 -96.94 47.77
C GLY A 428 10.94 -96.89 46.31
N ASN A 429 11.64 -97.92 45.83
CA ASN A 429 12.15 -97.98 44.45
C ASN A 429 11.06 -98.20 43.38
N GLU A 430 9.83 -98.57 43.76
CA GLU A 430 8.68 -98.60 42.85
C GLU A 430 8.43 -97.22 42.22
N ASN A 431 8.65 -96.14 42.99
CA ASN A 431 8.53 -94.76 42.51
C ASN A 431 9.64 -94.34 41.52
N ALA A 432 10.61 -95.21 41.28
CA ALA A 432 11.73 -95.05 40.35
C ALA A 432 11.71 -96.10 39.21
N ASP A 433 10.53 -96.69 38.93
CA ASP A 433 10.29 -97.72 37.90
C ASP A 433 11.14 -99.00 38.07
N VAL A 434 11.53 -99.34 39.31
CA VAL A 434 12.19 -100.61 39.62
C VAL A 434 11.37 -101.37 40.65
N PRO A 435 10.31 -102.10 40.23
CA PRO A 435 9.48 -102.88 41.15
C PRO A 435 10.26 -104.08 41.69
N CYS A 436 10.03 -104.38 42.98
CA CYS A 436 10.65 -105.52 43.66
C CYS A 436 9.72 -106.74 43.55
N SER A 437 10.15 -107.80 42.85
CA SER A 437 9.35 -109.03 42.65
C SER A 437 9.54 -110.09 43.74
N LEU A 438 10.34 -109.78 44.78
CA LEU A 438 10.64 -110.72 45.86
C LEU A 438 9.41 -110.95 46.74
N LYS A 439 9.13 -112.22 47.06
CA LYS A 439 8.06 -112.58 48.01
C LYS A 439 8.52 -112.29 49.44
N MET A 440 8.00 -111.21 50.01
CA MET A 440 8.43 -110.68 51.31
C MET A 440 7.37 -110.82 52.41
N ASP A 441 6.26 -111.51 52.16
CA ASP A 441 5.06 -111.47 53.01
C ASP A 441 5.36 -111.86 54.46
N GLU A 442 6.15 -112.91 54.66
CA GLU A 442 6.58 -113.39 55.99
C GLU A 442 7.47 -112.35 56.70
N LEU A 443 8.48 -111.80 56.02
CA LEU A 443 9.35 -110.77 56.59
C LEU A 443 8.58 -109.47 56.87
N VAL A 444 7.63 -109.09 56.02
CA VAL A 444 6.80 -107.89 56.19
C VAL A 444 5.84 -108.04 57.36
N ALA A 445 5.24 -109.22 57.55
CA ALA A 445 4.40 -109.53 58.71
C ALA A 445 5.21 -109.42 60.02
N VAL A 446 6.38 -110.06 60.06
CA VAL A 446 7.26 -110.03 61.24
C VAL A 446 7.82 -108.62 61.50
N LEU A 447 8.07 -107.82 60.44
CA LEU A 447 8.44 -106.41 60.60
C LEU A 447 7.28 -105.56 61.13
N ALA A 448 6.03 -105.85 60.77
CA ALA A 448 4.87 -105.14 61.32
C ALA A 448 4.72 -105.42 62.83
N GLU A 449 4.89 -106.67 63.25
CA GLU A 449 4.94 -107.06 64.66
C GLU A 449 6.11 -106.39 65.39
N PHE A 450 7.30 -106.36 64.78
CA PHE A 450 8.48 -105.67 65.33
C PHE A 450 8.26 -104.16 65.51
N HIS A 451 7.52 -103.52 64.60
CA HIS A 451 7.19 -102.10 64.72
C HIS A 451 6.12 -101.83 65.79
N ALA A 452 5.19 -102.77 66.03
CA ALA A 452 4.11 -102.66 67.00
C ALA A 452 4.46 -103.08 68.44
N ALA A 453 5.49 -103.91 68.63
CA ALA A 453 5.89 -104.43 69.93
C ALA A 453 6.41 -103.34 70.90
N THR A 454 5.97 -103.39 72.17
CA THR A 454 6.45 -102.54 73.27
C THR A 454 7.88 -102.86 73.69
N ASP A 455 8.26 -104.15 73.71
CA ASP A 455 9.66 -104.58 73.81
C ASP A 455 10.11 -105.24 72.50
N ARG A 456 10.87 -104.49 71.70
CA ARG A 456 11.35 -104.94 70.39
C ARG A 456 12.36 -106.08 70.49
N SER A 457 13.01 -106.28 71.64
CA SER A 457 14.07 -107.29 71.79
C SER A 457 13.54 -108.72 71.70
N GLU A 458 12.25 -108.95 71.98
CA GLU A 458 11.61 -110.27 71.88
C GLU A 458 11.35 -110.70 70.42
N VAL A 459 10.94 -109.77 69.56
CA VAL A 459 10.59 -110.02 68.14
C VAL A 459 11.80 -109.88 67.21
N SER A 460 12.82 -109.12 67.62
CA SER A 460 14.08 -108.91 66.86
C SER A 460 14.75 -110.18 66.30
N PRO A 461 14.81 -111.30 67.04
CA PRO A 461 15.39 -112.55 66.54
C PRO A 461 14.60 -113.10 65.36
N SER A 462 13.27 -113.06 65.42
CA SER A 462 12.37 -113.50 64.34
C SER A 462 12.52 -112.66 63.08
N VAL A 463 12.77 -111.35 63.20
CA VAL A 463 13.06 -110.46 62.05
C VAL A 463 14.35 -110.89 61.35
N LEU A 464 15.41 -111.14 62.12
CA LEU A 464 16.68 -111.58 61.56
C LEU A 464 16.60 -112.98 60.96
N ASP A 465 15.82 -113.88 61.58
CA ASP A 465 15.62 -115.24 61.07
C ASP A 465 14.82 -115.23 59.75
N SER A 466 13.73 -114.46 59.70
CA SER A 466 12.93 -114.25 58.48
C SER A 466 13.75 -113.59 57.37
N PHE A 467 14.62 -112.63 57.72
CA PHE A 467 15.52 -111.99 56.76
C PHE A 467 16.58 -112.96 56.23
N LEU A 468 17.12 -113.83 57.09
CA LEU A 468 18.07 -114.86 56.69
C LEU A 468 17.42 -115.91 55.80
N LYS A 469 16.20 -116.36 56.15
CA LYS A 469 15.39 -117.30 55.38
C LYS A 469 15.16 -116.78 53.96
N LEU A 470 14.69 -115.54 53.86
CA LEU A 470 14.55 -114.84 52.58
C LEU A 470 15.87 -114.75 51.81
N CYS A 471 16.96 -114.38 52.47
CA CYS A 471 18.27 -114.26 51.82
C CYS A 471 18.83 -115.62 51.39
N THR A 472 18.40 -116.73 51.99
CA THR A 472 18.77 -118.08 51.55
C THR A 472 17.87 -118.59 50.43
N GLU A 473 16.56 -118.36 50.51
CA GLU A 473 15.58 -118.86 49.55
C GLU A 473 15.61 -118.09 48.21
N SER A 474 15.93 -116.80 48.24
CA SER A 474 15.83 -115.92 47.08
C SER A 474 17.16 -115.22 46.73
N THR A 475 18.29 -115.89 46.94
CA THR A 475 19.64 -115.32 46.74
C THR A 475 19.83 -114.68 45.35
N ASP A 476 19.48 -115.41 44.29
CA ASP A 476 19.66 -114.96 42.90
C ASP A 476 18.72 -113.82 42.52
N GLU A 477 17.49 -113.84 43.02
CA GLU A 477 16.48 -112.79 42.80
C GLU A 477 16.89 -111.48 43.48
N ILE A 478 17.44 -111.55 44.70
CA ILE A 478 17.99 -110.38 45.40
C ILE A 478 19.16 -109.79 44.60
N GLU A 479 20.10 -110.62 44.14
CA GLU A 479 21.25 -110.12 43.40
C GLU A 479 20.85 -109.52 42.04
N ALA A 480 19.89 -110.11 41.34
CA ALA A 480 19.32 -109.58 40.09
C ALA A 480 18.62 -108.22 40.30
N TYR A 481 17.83 -108.09 41.37
CA TYR A 481 17.17 -106.84 41.73
C TYR A 481 18.18 -105.72 42.05
N LEU A 482 19.20 -106.01 42.87
CA LEU A 482 20.23 -105.03 43.21
C LEU A 482 21.04 -104.56 41.99
N ARG A 483 21.39 -105.47 41.07
CA ARG A 483 22.04 -105.11 39.79
C ARG A 483 21.13 -104.24 38.92
N THR A 484 19.83 -104.49 38.92
CA THR A 484 18.85 -103.68 38.17
C THR A 484 18.78 -102.25 38.72
N CYS A 485 18.75 -102.09 40.05
CA CYS A 485 18.83 -100.79 40.71
C CYS A 485 20.13 -100.05 40.38
N GLU A 486 21.28 -100.74 40.43
CA GLU A 486 22.59 -100.14 40.08
C GLU A 486 22.65 -99.68 38.62
N ARG A 487 22.15 -100.48 37.68
CA ARG A 487 22.08 -100.13 36.26
C ARG A 487 21.23 -98.88 36.04
N LYS A 488 20.01 -98.88 36.58
CA LYS A 488 19.06 -97.77 36.42
C LYS A 488 19.58 -96.47 37.03
N ARG A 489 20.25 -96.55 38.19
CA ARG A 489 20.92 -95.40 38.81
C ARG A 489 22.00 -94.80 37.91
N ARG A 490 22.85 -95.63 37.28
CA ARG A 490 23.86 -95.15 36.32
C ARG A 490 23.26 -94.49 35.08
N GLU A 491 22.13 -95.00 34.59
CA GLU A 491 21.41 -94.38 33.45
C GLU A 491 20.92 -92.98 33.80
N VAL A 492 20.36 -92.78 35.00
CA VAL A 492 19.90 -91.46 35.48
C VAL A 492 21.08 -90.51 35.69
N ASP A 493 22.18 -90.96 36.30
CA ASP A 493 23.39 -90.15 36.50
C ASP A 493 23.97 -89.67 35.15
N GLN A 494 23.98 -90.54 34.13
CA GLN A 494 24.42 -90.17 32.77
C GLN A 494 23.49 -89.14 32.11
N ALA A 495 22.17 -89.30 32.29
CA ALA A 495 21.18 -88.35 31.78
C ALA A 495 21.32 -86.97 32.43
N GLU A 496 21.59 -86.90 33.74
CA GLU A 496 21.85 -85.64 34.46
C GLU A 496 23.09 -84.90 33.94
N VAL A 497 24.20 -85.62 33.70
CA VAL A 497 25.42 -85.04 33.12
C VAL A 497 25.16 -84.47 31.72
N GLN A 498 24.38 -85.18 30.90
CA GLN A 498 24.01 -84.70 29.56
C GLN A 498 23.08 -83.47 29.64
N ALA A 499 22.10 -83.45 30.55
CA ALA A 499 21.23 -82.30 30.77
C ALA A 499 22.03 -81.06 31.18
N ALA A 500 22.98 -81.19 32.12
CA ALA A 500 23.85 -80.10 32.56
C ALA A 500 24.73 -79.54 31.41
N ARG A 501 25.16 -80.39 30.47
CA ARG A 501 25.90 -79.95 29.27
C ARG A 501 25.03 -79.12 28.34
N LEU A 502 23.79 -79.55 28.09
CA LEU A 502 22.82 -78.82 27.26
C LEU A 502 22.46 -77.47 27.89
N GLU A 503 22.27 -77.40 29.21
CA GLU A 503 22.00 -76.14 29.91
C GLU A 503 23.15 -75.14 29.78
N LYS A 504 24.41 -75.59 29.90
CA LYS A 504 25.58 -74.74 29.67
C LYS A 504 25.60 -74.16 28.25
N GLN A 505 25.26 -74.97 27.25
CA GLN A 505 25.15 -74.51 25.85
C GLN A 505 24.01 -73.50 25.69
N VAL A 506 22.86 -73.71 26.31
CA VAL A 506 21.74 -72.76 26.31
C VAL A 506 22.15 -71.40 26.88
N VAL A 507 22.88 -71.36 27.99
CA VAL A 507 23.37 -70.10 28.59
C VAL A 507 24.30 -69.35 27.63
N GLN A 508 25.21 -70.05 26.95
CA GLN A 508 26.10 -69.44 25.96
C GLN A 508 25.32 -68.87 24.76
N LEU A 509 24.39 -69.64 24.20
CA LEU A 509 23.59 -69.21 23.05
C LEU A 509 22.62 -68.07 23.40
N LYS A 510 22.06 -68.03 24.62
CA LYS A 510 21.23 -66.92 25.11
C LYS A 510 22.00 -65.60 25.21
N ARG A 511 23.26 -65.63 25.68
CA ARG A 511 24.13 -64.44 25.69
C ARG A 511 24.32 -63.87 24.28
N ILE A 512 24.50 -64.74 23.28
CA ILE A 512 24.62 -64.32 21.88
C ILE A 512 23.30 -63.70 21.38
N ASP A 513 22.14 -64.28 21.69
CA ASP A 513 20.83 -63.70 21.31
C ASP A 513 20.56 -62.35 21.99
N GLU A 514 20.99 -62.15 23.24
CA GLU A 514 20.90 -60.86 23.93
C GLU A 514 21.79 -59.79 23.28
N SER A 515 23.04 -60.11 22.97
CA SER A 515 23.93 -59.20 22.23
C SER A 515 23.38 -58.86 20.84
N LEU A 516 22.78 -59.85 20.15
CA LEU A 516 22.12 -59.62 18.86
C LEU A 516 20.93 -58.66 18.98
N LYS A 517 20.08 -58.80 20.01
CA LYS A 517 18.97 -57.85 20.26
C LYS A 517 19.47 -56.42 20.44
N GLN A 518 20.51 -56.23 21.26
CA GLN A 518 21.11 -54.90 21.47
C GLN A 518 21.62 -54.29 20.15
N GLN A 519 22.28 -55.08 19.29
CA GLN A 519 22.74 -54.58 18.00
C GLN A 519 21.60 -54.30 17.01
N PHE A 520 20.51 -55.07 17.03
CA PHE A 520 19.32 -54.77 16.22
C PHE A 520 18.65 -53.48 16.64
N ASP A 521 18.59 -53.18 17.95
CA ASP A 521 18.05 -51.92 18.46
C ASP A 521 18.93 -50.74 18.02
N SER A 522 20.25 -50.86 18.16
CA SER A 522 21.22 -49.86 17.68
C SER A 522 21.12 -49.63 16.17
N LYS A 523 21.03 -50.70 15.37
CA LYS A 523 20.81 -50.62 13.91
C LYS A 523 19.51 -49.90 13.57
N THR A 524 18.43 -50.18 14.30
CA THR A 524 17.11 -49.56 14.07
C THR A 524 17.15 -48.08 14.38
N ARG A 525 17.76 -47.68 15.50
CA ARG A 525 17.96 -46.26 15.87
C ARG A 525 18.79 -45.52 14.83
N ALA A 526 19.97 -46.04 14.48
CA ALA A 526 20.84 -45.43 13.47
C ALA A 526 20.13 -45.28 12.11
N LYS A 527 19.30 -46.26 11.71
CA LYS A 527 18.50 -46.18 10.49
C LYS A 527 17.43 -45.08 10.54
N SER A 528 16.73 -44.93 11.67
CA SER A 528 15.74 -43.86 11.84
C SER A 528 16.37 -42.47 11.86
N GLU A 529 17.49 -42.30 12.55
CA GLU A 529 18.24 -41.03 12.62
C GLU A 529 18.81 -40.65 11.26
N PHE A 530 19.37 -41.61 10.53
CA PHE A 530 19.84 -41.41 9.16
C PHE A 530 18.71 -40.94 8.23
N LYS A 531 17.53 -41.56 8.31
CA LYS A 531 16.37 -41.15 7.52
C LYS A 531 15.92 -39.72 7.86
N ALA A 532 15.77 -39.41 9.16
CA ALA A 532 15.35 -38.08 9.61
C ALA A 532 16.32 -36.97 9.16
N ILE A 533 17.63 -37.24 9.16
CA ILE A 533 18.63 -36.29 8.66
C ILE A 533 18.54 -36.12 7.15
N ASN A 534 18.34 -37.21 6.39
CA ASN A 534 18.19 -37.13 4.95
C ASN A 534 16.96 -36.32 4.53
N ASP A 535 15.83 -36.51 5.21
CA ASP A 535 14.60 -35.75 4.98
C ASP A 535 14.84 -34.25 5.24
N ARG A 536 15.48 -33.91 6.38
CA ARG A 536 15.89 -32.52 6.69
C ARG A 536 16.85 -31.93 5.65
N MET A 537 17.78 -32.73 5.10
CA MET A 537 18.67 -32.24 4.04
C MET A 537 17.92 -31.93 2.74
N ALA A 538 16.89 -32.70 2.39
CA ALA A 538 16.06 -32.42 1.21
C ALA A 538 15.29 -31.10 1.39
N ASP A 539 14.75 -30.84 2.58
CA ASP A 539 14.10 -29.57 2.91
C ASP A 539 15.07 -28.38 2.78
N LEU A 540 16.30 -28.51 3.30
CA LEU A 540 17.33 -27.47 3.21
C LEU A 540 17.73 -27.15 1.75
N VAL A 541 17.79 -28.15 0.87
CA VAL A 541 18.07 -27.93 -0.56
C VAL A 541 16.96 -27.09 -1.20
N THR A 542 15.71 -27.39 -0.87
CA THR A 542 14.54 -26.65 -1.38
C THR A 542 14.54 -25.21 -0.85
N GLN A 543 14.84 -25.02 0.43
CA GLN A 543 14.98 -23.69 1.05
C GLN A 543 16.13 -22.87 0.44
N LYS A 544 17.29 -23.51 0.17
CA LYS A 544 18.43 -22.85 -0.48
C LYS A 544 18.07 -22.38 -1.89
N ALA A 545 17.33 -23.18 -2.67
CA ALA A 545 16.89 -22.79 -4.01
C ALA A 545 15.92 -21.60 -3.99
N ALA A 546 14.99 -21.56 -3.03
CA ALA A 546 14.07 -20.44 -2.86
C ALA A 546 14.81 -19.14 -2.49
N LEU A 547 15.71 -19.18 -1.50
CA LEU A 547 16.49 -18.01 -1.10
C LEU A 547 17.42 -17.49 -2.20
N LEU A 548 17.97 -18.36 -3.05
CA LEU A 548 18.78 -17.92 -4.19
C LEU A 548 17.93 -17.14 -5.21
N ASN A 549 16.70 -17.58 -5.49
CA ASN A 549 15.79 -16.84 -6.37
C ASN A 549 15.40 -15.50 -5.74
N ASP A 550 15.04 -15.50 -4.45
CA ASP A 550 14.72 -14.26 -3.71
C ASP A 550 15.90 -13.29 -3.69
N ALA A 551 17.14 -13.78 -3.58
CA ALA A 551 18.34 -12.95 -3.61
C ALA A 551 18.55 -12.27 -4.97
N VAL A 552 18.26 -12.97 -6.08
CA VAL A 552 18.30 -12.39 -7.43
C VAL A 552 17.23 -11.32 -7.58
N ASP A 553 16.00 -11.58 -7.14
CA ASP A 553 14.90 -10.62 -7.20
C ASP A 553 15.17 -9.39 -6.31
N ASN A 554 15.73 -9.60 -5.11
CA ASN A 554 16.15 -8.52 -4.22
C ASN A 554 17.27 -7.67 -4.83
N SER A 555 18.23 -8.28 -5.53
CA SER A 555 19.29 -7.58 -6.26
C SER A 555 18.70 -6.71 -7.38
N HIS A 556 17.84 -7.28 -8.23
CA HIS A 556 17.15 -6.54 -9.29
C HIS A 556 16.30 -5.39 -8.75
N TYR A 557 15.55 -5.63 -7.67
CA TYR A 557 14.75 -4.61 -7.00
C TYR A 557 15.63 -3.48 -6.43
N ASN A 558 16.70 -3.83 -5.73
CA ASN A 558 17.64 -2.86 -5.18
C ASN A 558 18.36 -2.05 -6.27
N GLN A 559 18.64 -2.67 -7.42
CA GLN A 559 19.20 -1.97 -8.58
C GLN A 559 18.16 -1.00 -9.17
N LEU A 560 16.91 -1.43 -9.34
CA LEU A 560 15.81 -0.55 -9.77
C LEU A 560 15.65 0.66 -8.83
N LEU A 561 15.78 0.48 -7.50
CA LEU A 561 15.74 1.60 -6.55
C LEU A 561 16.88 2.60 -6.76
N LYS A 562 18.10 2.11 -7.05
CA LYS A 562 19.23 3.00 -7.38
C LYS A 562 18.98 3.74 -8.69
N ASP A 563 18.48 3.04 -9.70
CA ASP A 563 18.14 3.64 -10.99
C ASP A 563 17.02 4.68 -10.82
N LEU A 564 16.05 4.44 -9.94
CA LEU A 564 15.00 5.41 -9.57
C LEU A 564 15.56 6.65 -8.89
N GLU A 565 16.56 6.54 -8.01
CA GLU A 565 17.21 7.72 -7.42
C GLU A 565 17.95 8.56 -8.48
N VAL A 566 18.63 7.90 -9.43
CA VAL A 566 19.31 8.57 -10.54
C VAL A 566 18.31 9.26 -11.45
N GLU A 567 17.27 8.54 -11.87
CA GLU A 567 16.26 9.07 -12.78
C GLU A 567 15.35 10.10 -12.11
N TYR A 568 15.21 10.08 -10.79
CA TYR A 568 14.54 11.16 -10.07
C TYR A 568 15.30 12.48 -10.23
N ARG A 569 16.64 12.45 -10.17
CA ARG A 569 17.47 13.63 -10.46
C ARG A 569 17.29 14.09 -11.90
N THR A 570 17.27 13.16 -12.86
CA THR A 570 17.03 13.46 -14.28
C THR A 570 15.66 14.09 -14.49
N LEU A 571 14.59 13.49 -13.95
CA LEU A 571 13.22 14.00 -14.05
C LEU A 571 13.06 15.39 -13.44
N TYR A 572 13.64 15.62 -12.25
CA TYR A 572 13.62 16.92 -11.59
C TYR A 572 14.30 18.00 -12.44
N ARG A 573 15.46 17.69 -13.02
CA ARG A 573 16.16 18.59 -13.95
C ARG A 573 15.36 18.83 -15.23
N ASP A 574 14.84 17.78 -15.85
CA ASP A 574 14.06 17.88 -17.09
C ASP A 574 12.79 18.75 -16.88
N LEU A 575 12.16 18.68 -15.69
CA LEU A 575 11.04 19.55 -15.31
C LEU A 575 11.45 21.03 -15.16
N LEU A 576 12.59 21.29 -14.51
CA LEU A 576 13.14 22.65 -14.38
C LEU A 576 13.54 23.23 -15.74
N ASP A 577 14.23 22.46 -16.56
CA ASP A 577 14.63 22.86 -17.91
C ASP A 577 13.39 23.14 -18.76
N TYR A 578 12.36 22.29 -18.69
CA TYR A 578 11.08 22.50 -19.38
C TYR A 578 10.42 23.83 -18.98
N LYS A 579 10.40 24.16 -17.68
CA LYS A 579 9.87 25.44 -17.19
C LYS A 579 10.71 26.62 -17.71
N LEU A 580 12.03 26.55 -17.54
CA LEU A 580 12.94 27.62 -17.96
C LEU A 580 12.93 27.84 -19.48
N GLU A 581 12.76 26.79 -20.27
CA GLU A 581 12.58 26.91 -21.72
C GLU A 581 11.28 27.64 -22.07
N LEU A 582 10.18 27.35 -21.39
CA LEU A 582 8.91 28.06 -21.59
C LEU A 582 9.03 29.54 -21.23
N GLU A 583 9.67 29.88 -20.12
CA GLU A 583 9.91 31.26 -19.70
C GLU A 583 10.83 31.98 -20.67
N LYS A 584 11.97 31.39 -21.03
CA LYS A 584 12.94 31.94 -21.99
C LYS A 584 12.28 32.22 -23.34
N THR A 585 11.47 31.29 -23.83
CA THR A 585 10.72 31.44 -25.09
C THR A 585 9.76 32.61 -25.03
N ARG A 586 9.15 32.89 -23.86
CA ARG A 586 8.22 34.01 -23.68
C ARG A 586 8.94 35.36 -23.57
N ILE A 587 10.05 35.45 -22.84
CA ILE A 587 10.75 36.73 -22.58
C ILE A 587 11.70 37.21 -23.68
N THR A 588 12.31 36.31 -24.46
CA THR A 588 13.39 36.74 -25.37
C THR A 588 12.86 37.70 -26.44
N GLY A 589 13.35 38.93 -26.51
CA GLY A 589 13.00 39.90 -27.56
C GLY A 589 11.72 40.70 -27.30
N ILE A 590 11.17 40.68 -26.08
CA ILE A 590 10.02 41.53 -25.69
C ILE A 590 10.44 42.78 -24.91
N GLU A 591 11.70 42.87 -24.50
CA GLU A 591 12.24 43.87 -23.57
C GLU A 591 11.95 45.31 -24.01
N ALA A 592 12.34 45.66 -25.23
CA ALA A 592 12.20 47.01 -25.77
C ALA A 592 10.72 47.42 -25.89
N LYS A 593 9.87 46.51 -26.38
CA LYS A 593 8.46 46.78 -26.60
C LYS A 593 7.65 46.78 -25.30
N ALA A 594 8.04 45.97 -24.32
CA ALA A 594 7.48 46.03 -22.97
C ALA A 594 7.76 47.38 -22.30
N ALA A 595 8.98 47.92 -22.45
CA ALA A 595 9.31 49.25 -21.95
C ALA A 595 8.53 50.36 -22.69
N GLU A 596 8.33 50.22 -24.00
CA GLU A 596 7.51 51.15 -24.79
C GLU A 596 6.04 51.15 -24.34
N TYR A 597 5.43 49.98 -24.18
CA TYR A 597 4.05 49.86 -23.70
C TYR A 597 3.89 50.42 -22.29
N TYR A 598 4.86 50.19 -21.41
CA TYR A 598 4.84 50.76 -20.06
C TYR A 598 4.82 52.28 -20.09
N ARG A 599 5.73 52.90 -20.85
CA ARG A 599 5.76 54.36 -21.01
C ARG A 599 4.47 54.91 -21.61
N ALA A 600 3.88 54.20 -22.59
CA ALA A 600 2.62 54.63 -23.19
C ALA A 600 1.45 54.60 -22.19
N ILE A 601 1.39 53.60 -21.30
CA ILE A 601 0.35 53.52 -20.25
C ILE A 601 0.56 54.63 -19.21
N ASN A 602 1.81 54.98 -18.93
CA ASN A 602 2.22 55.94 -17.89
C ASN A 602 2.61 57.32 -18.45
N ASN A 603 2.08 57.72 -19.61
CA ASN A 603 2.51 58.87 -20.42
C ASN A 603 2.29 60.27 -19.78
N HIS A 604 1.93 60.34 -18.49
CA HIS A 604 1.72 61.59 -17.76
C HIS A 604 2.26 61.53 -16.33
N ASP A 605 3.03 60.50 -16.01
CA ASP A 605 3.66 60.30 -14.70
C ASP A 605 4.93 61.15 -14.61
N ASP A 606 5.34 61.47 -13.38
CA ASP A 606 6.54 62.26 -13.15
C ASP A 606 7.80 61.59 -13.72
N ASP A 607 8.75 62.37 -14.20
CA ASP A 607 9.97 61.88 -14.87
C ASP A 607 10.76 60.83 -14.06
N HIS A 608 10.66 60.87 -12.72
CA HIS A 608 11.35 59.95 -11.81
C HIS A 608 10.68 58.56 -11.70
N GLU A 609 9.45 58.41 -12.17
CA GLU A 609 8.71 57.14 -12.21
C GLU A 609 8.79 56.47 -13.60
N GLN A 610 9.42 57.15 -14.57
CA GLN A 610 9.59 56.63 -15.93
C GLN A 610 10.75 55.63 -16.03
N ILE A 611 10.50 54.54 -16.77
CA ILE A 611 11.54 53.55 -17.10
C ILE A 611 12.03 53.74 -18.55
N GLU A 612 13.34 53.70 -18.73
CA GLU A 612 13.98 53.82 -20.04
C GLU A 612 14.10 52.45 -20.71
N THR A 613 14.61 51.45 -19.99
CA THR A 613 14.77 50.09 -20.52
C THR A 613 14.37 49.02 -19.49
N LEU A 614 14.05 47.84 -20.01
CA LEU A 614 13.68 46.66 -19.24
C LEU A 614 14.57 45.49 -19.66
N SER A 615 14.98 44.64 -18.72
CA SER A 615 15.71 43.41 -19.01
C SER A 615 15.34 42.28 -18.06
N PHE A 616 15.57 41.03 -18.49
CA PHE A 616 15.31 39.84 -17.69
C PHE A 616 16.65 39.18 -17.30
N GLU A 617 16.92 39.11 -16.00
CA GLU A 617 18.14 38.51 -15.46
C GLU A 617 17.85 37.10 -14.93
N LYS A 618 18.61 36.10 -15.39
CA LYS A 618 18.48 34.72 -14.89
C LYS A 618 19.23 34.55 -13.56
N LEU A 619 18.51 34.19 -12.50
CA LEU A 619 19.03 33.89 -11.17
C LEU A 619 18.78 32.40 -10.86
N ALA A 620 19.82 31.57 -11.02
CA ALA A 620 19.74 30.12 -10.82
C ALA A 620 18.58 29.46 -11.60
N ASP A 621 17.48 29.15 -10.90
CA ASP A 621 16.31 28.41 -11.40
C ASP A 621 15.12 29.31 -11.76
N SER A 622 15.32 30.64 -11.81
CA SER A 622 14.27 31.61 -12.16
C SER A 622 14.80 32.88 -12.82
N TYR A 623 13.90 33.80 -13.16
CA TYR A 623 14.21 35.10 -13.77
C TYR A 623 13.66 36.27 -12.93
N ARG A 624 14.42 37.36 -12.86
CA ARG A 624 14.01 38.65 -12.26
C ARG A 624 13.90 39.74 -13.33
N ILE A 625 13.05 40.73 -13.08
CA ILE A 625 12.85 41.88 -13.96
C ILE A 625 13.70 43.04 -13.45
N LYS A 626 14.63 43.50 -14.28
CA LYS A 626 15.46 44.67 -14.00
C LYS A 626 15.01 45.82 -14.89
N ILE A 627 14.88 47.00 -14.30
CA ILE A 627 14.54 48.24 -15.00
C ILE A 627 15.71 49.21 -14.92
N THR A 628 15.89 49.99 -15.97
CA THR A 628 16.82 51.13 -15.98
C THR A 628 16.00 52.40 -15.97
N ASN A 629 16.20 53.25 -14.97
CA ASN A 629 15.58 54.57 -14.91
C ASN A 629 16.23 55.53 -15.91
N VAL A 630 15.59 56.68 -16.15
CA VAL A 630 16.11 57.77 -16.99
C VAL A 630 17.50 58.26 -16.51
N ASP A 631 17.79 58.12 -15.21
CA ASP A 631 19.09 58.44 -14.62
C ASP A 631 20.18 57.37 -14.87
N GLY A 632 19.88 56.29 -15.59
CA GLY A 632 20.80 55.20 -15.93
C GLY A 632 21.04 54.17 -14.81
N SER A 633 20.31 54.25 -13.69
CA SER A 633 20.43 53.29 -12.59
C SER A 633 19.68 51.98 -12.89
N LEU A 634 20.35 50.84 -12.66
CA LEU A 634 19.76 49.50 -12.82
C LEU A 634 19.16 49.03 -11.50
N LEU A 635 17.83 48.83 -11.47
CA LEU A 635 17.06 48.54 -10.27
C LEU A 635 16.22 47.27 -10.45
N ASP A 636 15.89 46.62 -9.33
CA ASP A 636 14.90 45.53 -9.33
C ASP A 636 13.49 46.13 -9.34
N ALA A 637 12.68 45.78 -10.34
CA ALA A 637 11.35 46.35 -10.52
C ALA A 637 10.46 46.17 -9.27
N PHE A 638 10.56 45.02 -8.60
CA PHE A 638 9.76 44.69 -7.41
C PHE A 638 10.19 45.43 -6.15
N ALA A 639 11.42 45.93 -6.12
CA ALA A 639 11.93 46.66 -4.97
C ALA A 639 11.57 48.15 -5.01
N VAL A 640 11.23 48.68 -6.20
CA VAL A 640 11.13 50.13 -6.44
C VAL A 640 9.74 50.57 -6.92
N LEU A 641 9.07 49.78 -7.74
CA LEU A 641 7.77 50.17 -8.31
C LEU A 641 6.62 49.96 -7.31
N SER A 642 5.65 50.88 -7.33
CA SER A 642 4.39 50.74 -6.58
C SER A 642 3.50 49.63 -7.17
N GLU A 643 2.47 49.20 -6.43
CA GLU A 643 1.55 48.17 -6.88
C GLU A 643 0.86 48.52 -8.22
N GLY A 644 0.43 49.78 -8.39
CA GLY A 644 -0.16 50.28 -9.63
C GLY A 644 0.81 50.16 -10.82
N HIS A 645 2.07 50.57 -10.61
CA HIS A 645 3.11 50.47 -11.63
C HIS A 645 3.49 49.02 -11.94
N LEU A 646 3.50 48.12 -10.96
CA LEU A 646 3.71 46.69 -11.20
C LEU A 646 2.57 46.09 -12.02
N ARG A 647 1.31 46.49 -11.82
CA ARG A 647 0.19 46.04 -12.65
C ARG A 647 0.30 46.56 -14.09
N ALA A 648 0.69 47.83 -14.27
CA ALA A 648 0.97 48.40 -15.59
C ALA A 648 2.14 47.70 -16.30
N LEU A 649 3.20 47.37 -15.55
CA LEU A 649 4.35 46.59 -16.03
C LEU A 649 3.94 45.18 -16.47
N GLY A 650 3.16 44.48 -15.64
CA GLY A 650 2.63 43.15 -15.97
C GLY A 650 1.80 43.17 -17.27
N LEU A 651 0.92 44.17 -17.42
CA LEU A 651 0.16 44.36 -18.65
C LEU A 651 1.08 44.60 -19.86
N SER A 652 2.08 45.47 -19.71
CA SER A 652 3.02 45.84 -20.78
C SER A 652 3.83 44.64 -21.28
N ILE A 653 4.30 43.78 -20.38
CA ILE A 653 5.02 42.55 -20.71
C ILE A 653 4.11 41.57 -21.47
N LEU A 654 2.84 41.44 -21.07
CA LEU A 654 1.87 40.57 -21.75
C LEU A 654 1.51 41.08 -23.14
N LEU A 655 1.39 42.40 -23.33
CA LEU A 655 1.16 43.01 -24.65
C LEU A 655 2.36 42.81 -25.58
N ALA A 656 3.58 43.03 -25.09
CA ALA A 656 4.81 42.81 -25.87
C ALA A 656 4.98 41.32 -26.26
N MET A 657 4.63 40.41 -25.35
CA MET A 657 4.59 38.98 -25.64
C MET A 657 3.53 38.64 -26.70
N ALA A 658 2.35 39.29 -26.67
CA ALA A 658 1.33 39.08 -27.68
C ALA A 658 1.78 39.56 -29.06
N GLU A 659 2.41 40.73 -29.15
CA GLU A 659 2.94 41.27 -30.41
C GLU A 659 4.06 40.41 -30.99
N LYS A 660 5.04 40.00 -30.17
CA LYS A 660 6.12 39.10 -30.59
C LYS A 660 5.58 37.83 -31.25
N ASN A 661 4.52 37.27 -30.69
CA ASN A 661 3.90 36.04 -31.19
C ASN A 661 2.78 36.30 -32.22
N ASN A 662 2.56 37.56 -32.60
CA ASN A 662 1.55 38.02 -33.55
C ASN A 662 0.15 37.43 -33.27
N PHE A 663 -0.31 37.55 -32.02
CA PHE A 663 -1.62 37.01 -31.64
C PHE A 663 -2.74 37.78 -32.36
N PRO A 664 -3.65 37.10 -33.06
CA PRO A 664 -4.73 37.76 -33.79
C PRO A 664 -5.87 38.23 -32.88
N LEU A 665 -5.85 37.84 -31.61
CA LEU A 665 -6.87 38.14 -30.59
C LEU A 665 -6.23 38.32 -29.22
N ILE A 666 -6.72 39.28 -28.44
CA ILE A 666 -6.49 39.36 -26.99
C ILE A 666 -7.83 39.49 -26.26
N VAL A 667 -8.01 38.71 -25.18
CA VAL A 667 -9.17 38.76 -24.29
C VAL A 667 -8.72 39.39 -22.96
N PHE A 668 -9.29 40.55 -22.62
CA PHE A 668 -9.06 41.26 -21.38
C PHE A 668 -10.23 41.00 -20.42
N ASP A 669 -10.01 40.17 -19.40
CA ASP A 669 -11.00 39.86 -18.37
C ASP A 669 -10.86 40.81 -17.16
N ASP A 670 -11.64 41.90 -17.19
CA ASP A 670 -11.70 42.93 -16.14
C ASP A 670 -10.35 43.58 -15.79
N VAL A 671 -9.38 43.50 -16.71
CA VAL A 671 -7.98 43.94 -16.56
C VAL A 671 -7.84 45.42 -16.25
N VAL A 672 -8.65 46.24 -16.92
CA VAL A 672 -8.62 47.71 -16.79
C VAL A 672 -8.86 48.14 -15.34
N ASN A 673 -9.66 47.37 -14.61
CA ASN A 673 -10.01 47.68 -13.22
C ASN A 673 -8.89 47.35 -12.23
N ALA A 674 -7.86 46.61 -12.65
CA ALA A 674 -6.64 46.46 -11.88
C ALA A 674 -5.73 47.70 -11.99
N ILE A 675 -5.92 48.58 -12.97
CA ILE A 675 -5.06 49.74 -13.21
C ILE A 675 -5.73 51.00 -12.66
N ASP A 676 -4.90 51.92 -12.15
CA ASP A 676 -5.36 53.18 -11.57
C ASP A 676 -6.08 54.05 -12.60
N THR A 677 -7.08 54.79 -12.11
CA THR A 677 -8.05 55.51 -12.96
C THR A 677 -7.38 56.48 -13.94
N ASP A 678 -6.27 57.10 -13.53
CA ASP A 678 -5.57 58.12 -14.31
C ASP A 678 -4.83 57.53 -15.53
N HIS A 679 -4.38 56.27 -15.46
CA HIS A 679 -3.74 55.59 -16.59
C HIS A 679 -4.74 54.90 -17.54
N ARG A 680 -6.02 54.76 -17.15
CA ARG A 680 -7.03 54.05 -17.95
C ARG A 680 -7.31 54.72 -19.30
N SER A 681 -7.25 56.04 -19.38
CA SER A 681 -7.38 56.76 -20.66
C SER A 681 -6.25 56.39 -21.62
N ASN A 682 -5.02 56.32 -21.11
CA ASN A 682 -3.84 56.00 -21.91
C ASN A 682 -3.93 54.57 -22.48
N ILE A 683 -4.55 53.63 -21.75
CA ILE A 683 -4.83 52.27 -22.27
C ILE A 683 -5.81 52.32 -23.46
N ILE A 684 -6.86 53.16 -23.39
CA ILE A 684 -7.79 53.31 -24.51
C ILE A 684 -7.03 53.87 -25.72
N ASP A 685 -6.24 54.93 -25.51
CA ASP A 685 -5.44 55.52 -26.58
C ASP A 685 -4.49 54.50 -27.18
N LEU A 686 -3.82 53.68 -26.36
CA LEU A 686 -2.95 52.61 -26.79
C LEU A 686 -3.68 51.56 -27.65
N PHE A 687 -4.92 51.19 -27.28
CA PHE A 687 -5.72 50.23 -28.05
C PHE A 687 -6.03 50.69 -29.48
N PHE A 688 -6.11 52.01 -29.72
CA PHE A 688 -6.44 52.57 -31.03
C PHE A 688 -5.22 53.11 -31.78
N SER A 689 -4.16 53.54 -31.10
CA SER A 689 -2.99 54.16 -31.70
C SER A 689 -1.84 53.19 -32.03
N ASP A 690 -1.63 52.13 -31.22
CA ASP A 690 -0.51 51.21 -31.45
C ASP A 690 -0.69 50.37 -32.72
N ALA A 691 0.40 50.19 -33.47
CA ALA A 691 0.40 49.58 -34.80
C ALA A 691 -0.03 48.10 -34.81
N TYR A 692 0.26 47.36 -33.73
CA TYR A 692 -0.16 45.98 -33.57
C TYR A 692 -1.58 45.91 -33.00
N LEU A 693 -1.84 46.64 -31.91
CA LEU A 693 -3.12 46.58 -31.20
C LEU A 693 -4.31 47.06 -32.05
N CYS A 694 -4.11 48.03 -32.95
CA CYS A 694 -5.18 48.51 -33.85
C CYS A 694 -5.60 47.49 -34.94
N ARG A 695 -4.81 46.42 -35.16
CA ARG A 695 -5.04 45.43 -36.23
C ARG A 695 -5.57 44.09 -35.74
N ILE A 696 -5.51 43.84 -34.44
CA ILE A 696 -5.94 42.58 -33.84
C ILE A 696 -7.35 42.67 -33.28
N GLN A 697 -7.98 41.49 -33.10
CA GLN A 697 -9.24 41.41 -32.40
C GLN A 697 -9.02 41.61 -30.90
N MET A 698 -9.92 42.31 -30.23
CA MET A 698 -9.92 42.51 -28.79
C MET A 698 -11.30 42.19 -28.24
N VAL A 699 -11.35 41.47 -27.13
CA VAL A 699 -12.54 41.25 -26.32
C VAL A 699 -12.26 41.81 -24.94
N VAL A 700 -12.85 42.95 -24.62
CA VAL A 700 -12.62 43.68 -23.37
C VAL A 700 -13.85 43.59 -22.50
N THR A 701 -13.74 43.00 -21.31
CA THR A 701 -14.81 43.06 -20.29
C THR A 701 -14.46 44.11 -19.23
N THR A 702 -15.45 44.88 -18.77
CA THR A 702 -15.27 45.86 -17.69
C THR A 702 -16.54 46.08 -16.89
N HIS A 703 -16.40 46.40 -15.61
CA HIS A 703 -17.48 46.96 -14.79
C HIS A 703 -17.43 48.49 -14.65
N ASP A 704 -16.38 49.13 -15.17
CA ASP A 704 -16.25 50.59 -15.17
C ASP A 704 -17.06 51.17 -16.34
N ARG A 705 -18.16 51.84 -15.99
CA ARG A 705 -19.05 52.51 -16.94
C ARG A 705 -18.34 53.65 -17.65
N LEU A 706 -17.52 54.43 -16.95
CA LEU A 706 -16.82 55.58 -17.52
C LEU A 706 -15.80 55.12 -18.56
N PHE A 707 -15.04 54.06 -18.26
CA PHE A 707 -14.12 53.45 -19.21
C PHE A 707 -14.87 52.95 -20.46
N TRP A 708 -15.97 52.22 -20.27
CA TRP A 708 -16.77 51.70 -21.38
C TRP A 708 -17.34 52.81 -22.27
N GLU A 709 -17.87 53.88 -21.67
CA GLU A 709 -18.39 55.03 -22.41
C GLU A 709 -17.29 55.74 -23.20
N ARG A 710 -16.14 56.02 -22.56
CA ARG A 710 -14.98 56.62 -23.24
C ARG A 710 -14.47 55.76 -24.39
N PHE A 711 -14.37 54.44 -24.20
CA PHE A 711 -13.99 53.51 -25.24
C PHE A 711 -14.96 53.58 -26.43
N CYS A 712 -16.27 53.60 -26.18
CA CYS A 712 -17.26 53.71 -27.25
C CYS A 712 -17.14 55.05 -27.99
N ILE A 713 -16.96 56.16 -27.27
CA ILE A 713 -16.78 57.50 -27.85
C ILE A 713 -15.55 57.52 -28.78
N ILE A 714 -14.42 56.99 -28.33
CA ILE A 714 -13.19 56.94 -29.14
C ILE A 714 -13.35 55.98 -30.32
N ALA A 715 -13.96 54.82 -30.11
CA ALA A 715 -14.23 53.85 -31.17
C ALA A 715 -15.11 54.41 -32.30
N ASP A 716 -16.13 55.19 -31.95
CA ASP A 716 -17.02 55.86 -32.91
C ASP A 716 -16.31 56.94 -33.72
N ARG A 717 -15.32 57.61 -33.12
CA ARG A 717 -14.51 58.67 -33.76
C ARG A 717 -13.35 58.13 -34.58
N HIS A 718 -12.96 56.88 -34.36
CA HIS A 718 -11.83 56.26 -35.03
C HIS A 718 -12.16 55.90 -36.49
N PRO A 719 -11.19 55.95 -37.43
CA PRO A 719 -11.42 55.54 -38.83
C PRO A 719 -11.96 54.10 -39.01
N GLN A 720 -11.84 53.26 -37.98
CA GLN A 720 -12.34 51.88 -37.94
C GLN A 720 -13.69 51.74 -37.21
N CYS A 721 -14.51 52.80 -37.17
CA CYS A 721 -15.77 52.82 -36.43
C CYS A 721 -16.79 51.74 -36.88
N ASP A 722 -16.66 51.16 -38.06
CA ASP A 722 -17.49 50.04 -38.52
C ASP A 722 -17.00 48.65 -38.08
N GLN A 723 -15.86 48.59 -37.38
CA GLN A 723 -15.20 47.35 -36.94
C GLN A 723 -15.15 47.22 -35.42
N HIS A 724 -16.05 47.88 -34.71
CA HIS A 724 -16.26 47.68 -33.27
C HIS A 724 -17.68 47.18 -32.95
N ALA A 725 -17.80 46.45 -31.84
CA ALA A 725 -19.07 46.09 -31.23
C ALA A 725 -19.04 46.43 -29.74
N SER A 726 -20.16 46.92 -29.23
CA SER A 726 -20.35 47.22 -27.82
C SER A 726 -21.58 46.48 -27.33
N HIS A 727 -21.45 45.82 -26.19
CA HIS A 727 -22.51 45.02 -25.61
C HIS A 727 -22.63 45.29 -24.11
N VAL A 728 -23.85 45.24 -23.62
CA VAL A 728 -24.15 45.27 -22.19
C VAL A 728 -24.62 43.88 -21.76
N LEU A 729 -23.96 43.29 -20.77
CA LEU A 729 -24.39 42.02 -20.19
C LEU A 729 -25.27 42.28 -18.97
N SER A 730 -26.41 41.60 -18.92
CA SER A 730 -27.29 41.62 -17.76
C SER A 730 -27.63 40.20 -17.33
N TYR A 731 -27.65 39.95 -16.03
CA TYR A 731 -27.99 38.65 -15.48
C TYR A 731 -29.47 38.58 -15.11
N THR A 732 -30.18 37.61 -15.68
CA THR A 732 -31.57 37.31 -15.33
C THR A 732 -31.67 35.97 -14.59
N ASN A 733 -32.83 35.71 -13.98
CA ASN A 733 -33.20 34.40 -13.45
C ASN A 733 -33.08 33.25 -14.48
N LYS A 734 -33.15 33.57 -15.78
CA LYS A 734 -32.96 32.60 -16.89
C LYS A 734 -31.55 32.61 -17.49
N GLY A 735 -30.65 33.45 -16.99
CA GLY A 735 -29.24 33.53 -17.37
C GLY A 735 -28.81 34.86 -17.95
N VAL A 736 -27.56 34.91 -18.43
CA VAL A 736 -26.96 36.10 -19.05
C VAL A 736 -27.64 36.42 -20.37
N VAL A 737 -28.12 37.65 -20.47
CA VAL A 737 -28.64 38.27 -21.68
C VAL A 737 -27.60 39.28 -22.18
N VAL A 738 -27.31 39.22 -23.48
CA VAL A 738 -26.43 40.16 -24.15
C VAL A 738 -27.29 41.15 -24.92
N ILE A 739 -27.12 42.43 -24.62
CA ILE A 739 -27.82 43.52 -25.28
C ILE A 739 -26.81 44.23 -26.17
N ASP A 740 -27.04 44.23 -27.47
CA ASP A 740 -26.24 44.99 -28.43
C ASP A 740 -26.43 46.48 -28.15
N HIS A 741 -25.35 47.14 -27.74
CA HIS A 741 -25.35 48.57 -27.53
C HIS A 741 -24.68 49.22 -28.72
N ALA A 742 -25.48 49.85 -29.57
CA ALA A 742 -24.89 50.58 -30.67
C ALA A 742 -24.18 51.84 -30.14
N GLY A 743 -22.90 51.99 -30.50
CA GLY A 743 -22.14 53.22 -30.29
C GLY A 743 -22.85 54.44 -30.89
N GLY A 744 -22.59 55.61 -30.28
CA GLY A 744 -23.13 56.90 -30.71
C GLY A 744 -24.45 57.29 -30.05
N PHE A 745 -24.52 58.50 -29.49
CA PHE A 745 -25.76 59.05 -28.92
C PHE A 745 -26.90 59.11 -29.96
N GLN A 746 -26.57 59.34 -31.23
CA GLN A 746 -27.56 59.43 -32.29
C GLN A 746 -28.38 58.15 -32.46
N LYS A 747 -27.71 56.99 -32.50
CA LYS A 747 -28.38 55.70 -32.64
C LYS A 747 -29.12 55.31 -31.35
N LYS A 748 -28.59 55.69 -30.18
CA LYS A 748 -29.27 55.50 -28.88
C LYS A 748 -30.59 56.29 -28.81
N VAL A 749 -30.61 57.53 -29.30
CA VAL A 749 -31.83 58.35 -29.41
C VAL A 749 -32.84 57.68 -30.34
N HIS A 750 -32.42 57.25 -31.54
CA HIS A 750 -33.32 56.55 -32.49
C HIS A 750 -33.85 55.22 -31.95
N VAL A 751 -33.03 54.43 -31.26
CA VAL A 751 -33.45 53.17 -30.65
C VAL A 751 -34.45 53.43 -29.52
N ALA A 752 -34.18 54.38 -28.63
CA ALA A 752 -35.11 54.77 -27.57
C ALA A 752 -36.46 55.23 -28.16
N LEU A 753 -36.43 56.05 -29.22
CA LEU A 753 -37.64 56.49 -29.92
C LEU A 753 -38.38 55.35 -30.64
N SER A 754 -37.66 54.35 -31.15
CA SER A 754 -38.26 53.19 -31.84
C SER A 754 -39.10 52.30 -30.91
N VAL A 755 -38.82 52.35 -29.61
CA VAL A 755 -39.62 51.68 -28.55
C VAL A 755 -40.49 52.66 -27.76
N PHE A 756 -40.66 53.89 -28.27
CA PHE A 756 -41.44 54.98 -27.64
C PHE A 756 -40.92 55.43 -26.26
N ASP A 757 -39.64 55.19 -25.96
CA ASP A 757 -38.98 55.67 -24.73
C ASP A 757 -38.46 57.11 -24.90
N VAL A 758 -39.40 58.05 -24.80
CA VAL A 758 -39.17 59.51 -24.93
C VAL A 758 -38.19 60.03 -23.89
N ARG A 759 -38.20 59.48 -22.66
CA ARG A 759 -37.35 59.98 -21.57
C ARG A 759 -35.90 59.61 -21.78
N GLN A 760 -35.65 58.36 -22.14
CA GLN A 760 -34.30 57.88 -22.41
C GLN A 760 -33.70 58.57 -23.64
N ALA A 761 -34.52 58.85 -24.66
CA ALA A 761 -34.12 59.64 -25.83
C ALA A 761 -33.69 61.06 -25.44
N LEU A 762 -34.43 61.76 -24.57
CA LEU A 762 -34.07 63.10 -24.08
C LEU A 762 -32.78 63.11 -23.25
N LEU A 763 -32.58 62.11 -22.40
CA LEU A 763 -31.34 61.96 -21.63
C LEU A 763 -30.13 61.80 -22.55
N TYR A 764 -30.23 60.96 -23.58
CA TYR A 764 -29.16 60.79 -24.56
C TYR A 764 -28.90 62.07 -25.38
N CYS A 765 -29.93 62.83 -25.72
CA CYS A 765 -29.77 64.16 -26.34
C CYS A 765 -28.98 65.12 -25.44
N ARG A 766 -29.28 65.16 -24.13
CA ARG A 766 -28.55 66.01 -23.17
C ARG A 766 -27.07 65.67 -23.07
N ILE A 767 -26.73 64.39 -22.86
CA ILE A 767 -25.34 63.95 -22.69
C ILE A 767 -24.54 64.21 -23.98
N TRP A 768 -25.17 64.01 -25.15
CA TRP A 768 -24.56 64.34 -26.44
C TRP A 768 -24.22 65.82 -26.54
N PHE A 769 -25.16 66.70 -26.21
CA PHE A 769 -24.96 68.15 -26.22
C PHE A 769 -23.86 68.59 -25.26
N GLU A 770 -23.85 68.09 -24.02
CA GLU A 770 -22.83 68.37 -23.01
C GLU A 770 -21.42 68.00 -23.48
N SER A 771 -21.26 66.77 -23.97
CA SER A 771 -19.97 66.25 -24.42
C SER A 771 -19.42 67.06 -25.60
N MET A 772 -20.30 67.43 -26.53
CA MET A 772 -19.99 68.21 -27.73
C MET A 772 -19.50 69.62 -27.39
N VAL A 773 -20.20 70.32 -26.48
CA VAL A 773 -19.81 71.68 -26.07
C VAL A 773 -18.47 71.68 -25.34
N LEU A 774 -18.25 70.72 -24.43
CA LEU A 774 -16.99 70.61 -23.70
C LEU A 774 -15.81 70.34 -24.64
N GLU A 775 -15.98 69.42 -25.60
CA GLU A 775 -14.97 69.16 -26.63
C GLU A 775 -14.62 70.41 -27.41
N PHE A 776 -15.63 71.18 -27.87
CA PHE A 776 -15.40 72.41 -28.61
C PHE A 776 -14.62 73.44 -27.79
N CYS A 777 -14.99 73.62 -26.51
CA CYS A 777 -14.30 74.53 -25.61
C CYS A 777 -12.84 74.13 -25.37
N ILE A 778 -12.54 72.83 -25.28
CA ILE A 778 -11.18 72.30 -25.12
C ILE A 778 -10.37 72.54 -26.40
N GLU A 779 -10.88 72.15 -27.57
CA GLU A 779 -10.19 72.31 -28.86
C GLU A 779 -9.88 73.79 -29.17
N ASN A 780 -10.79 74.70 -28.82
CA ASN A 780 -10.63 76.14 -29.07
C ASN A 780 -10.00 76.91 -27.90
N SER A 781 -9.51 76.22 -26.86
CA SER A 781 -8.87 76.84 -25.69
C SER A 781 -9.70 77.97 -25.05
N VAL A 782 -11.02 77.76 -24.94
CA VAL A 782 -11.95 78.77 -24.43
C VAL A 782 -11.71 79.01 -22.94
N LYS A 783 -11.44 80.26 -22.56
CA LYS A 783 -11.18 80.66 -21.18
C LYS A 783 -12.47 81.01 -20.46
N VAL A 784 -12.58 80.59 -19.20
CA VAL A 784 -13.75 80.87 -18.34
C VAL A 784 -13.31 81.61 -17.09
N THR A 785 -14.06 82.64 -16.70
CA THR A 785 -13.86 83.40 -15.46
C THR A 785 -14.94 83.00 -14.45
N ALA A 786 -14.55 82.59 -13.24
CA ALA A 786 -15.49 82.19 -12.18
C ALA A 786 -15.51 83.21 -11.03
N ASN A 787 -16.68 83.39 -10.41
CA ASN A 787 -16.88 84.23 -9.22
C ASN A 787 -17.09 83.35 -7.99
N PHE A 788 -16.47 83.72 -6.86
CA PHE A 788 -16.63 83.00 -5.59
C PHE A 788 -17.96 83.36 -4.91
N ASN A 789 -18.77 82.36 -4.58
CA ASN A 789 -20.07 82.51 -3.91
C ASN A 789 -20.11 81.79 -2.55
N LYS A 790 -20.90 82.32 -1.59
CA LYS A 790 -21.05 81.74 -0.22
C LYS A 790 -21.52 80.28 -0.20
N SER A 791 -22.22 79.79 -1.23
CA SER A 791 -22.66 78.40 -1.35
C SER A 791 -21.54 77.41 -1.71
N GLN A 792 -20.39 77.88 -2.20
CA GLN A 792 -19.25 77.04 -2.58
C GLN A 792 -18.37 76.65 -1.37
N LEU A 793 -18.54 77.29 -0.21
CA LEU A 793 -17.81 77.00 1.03
C LEU A 793 -18.00 75.57 1.58
N LYS A 794 -18.99 74.81 1.08
CA LYS A 794 -19.29 73.43 1.50
C LYS A 794 -18.88 72.37 0.46
N LYS A 795 -18.21 72.75 -0.63
CA LYS A 795 -17.84 71.85 -1.72
C LYS A 795 -16.32 71.67 -1.81
N ASN A 796 -15.89 70.50 -2.29
CA ASN A 796 -14.48 70.14 -2.43
C ASN A 796 -13.74 70.91 -3.55
N MET A 797 -14.47 71.60 -4.45
CA MET A 797 -13.91 72.47 -5.49
C MET A 797 -14.53 73.87 -5.42
N TYR A 798 -13.67 74.89 -5.30
CA TYR A 798 -14.09 76.30 -5.24
C TYR A 798 -14.35 76.91 -6.62
N LEU A 799 -13.71 76.39 -7.66
CA LEU A 799 -13.85 76.85 -9.05
C LEU A 799 -14.74 75.86 -9.81
N GLN A 800 -16.05 76.01 -9.68
CA GLN A 800 -17.03 75.23 -10.43
C GLN A 800 -17.90 76.17 -11.27
N VAL A 801 -17.85 75.99 -12.58
CA VAL A 801 -18.69 76.70 -13.55
C VAL A 801 -20.03 75.97 -13.67
N SER A 802 -21.15 76.70 -13.71
CA SER A 802 -22.46 76.07 -13.94
C SER A 802 -22.57 75.56 -15.37
N LEU A 803 -23.32 74.47 -15.59
CA LEU A 803 -23.54 73.93 -16.94
C LEU A 803 -24.12 74.99 -17.90
N GLU A 804 -25.02 75.83 -17.40
CA GLU A 804 -25.54 77.00 -18.11
C GLU A 804 -24.43 77.94 -18.60
N HIS A 805 -23.48 78.28 -17.73
CA HIS A 805 -22.39 79.15 -18.11
C HIS A 805 -21.44 78.45 -19.08
N THR A 806 -21.21 77.13 -18.92
CA THR A 806 -20.44 76.31 -19.86
C THR A 806 -21.07 76.28 -21.25
N PHE A 807 -22.40 76.16 -21.36
CA PHE A 807 -23.08 76.17 -22.67
C PHE A 807 -23.10 77.54 -23.32
N ALA A 808 -23.16 78.63 -22.54
CA ALA A 808 -23.09 79.99 -23.08
C ALA A 808 -21.72 80.31 -23.72
N LEU A 809 -20.66 79.56 -23.38
CA LEU A 809 -19.32 79.77 -23.94
C LEU A 809 -19.24 79.60 -25.46
N VAL A 810 -20.15 78.81 -26.04
CA VAL A 810 -20.15 78.58 -27.49
C VAL A 810 -20.95 79.63 -28.26
N GLU A 811 -21.85 80.37 -27.60
CA GLU A 811 -22.70 81.41 -28.24
C GLU A 811 -21.89 82.40 -29.11
N PRO A 812 -20.74 82.93 -28.65
CA PRO A 812 -19.94 83.84 -29.46
C PRO A 812 -19.38 83.21 -30.73
N PHE A 813 -19.27 81.88 -30.82
CA PHE A 813 -18.71 81.18 -31.99
C PHE A 813 -19.78 80.85 -33.04
N ILE A 814 -21.07 80.93 -32.69
CA ILE A 814 -22.21 80.55 -33.55
C ILE A 814 -23.24 81.67 -33.70
N ASP A 815 -22.89 82.90 -33.33
CA ASP A 815 -23.76 84.09 -33.36
C ASP A 815 -24.36 84.42 -34.74
N TYR A 816 -23.77 83.88 -35.82
CA TYR A 816 -24.28 84.00 -37.18
C TYR A 816 -25.60 83.23 -37.42
N ASP A 817 -25.87 82.17 -36.65
CA ASP A 817 -27.14 81.44 -36.68
C ASP A 817 -27.41 80.74 -35.34
N LEU A 818 -28.17 81.41 -34.47
CA LEU A 818 -28.57 80.88 -33.17
C LEU A 818 -29.87 80.07 -33.21
N SER A 819 -30.43 79.76 -34.38
CA SER A 819 -31.75 79.10 -34.48
C SER A 819 -31.79 77.74 -33.76
N HIS A 820 -30.83 76.87 -34.03
CA HIS A 820 -30.72 75.54 -33.42
C HIS A 820 -30.33 75.62 -31.93
N PHE A 821 -29.38 76.49 -31.59
CA PHE A 821 -28.95 76.69 -30.21
C PHE A 821 -30.07 77.26 -29.32
N ASN A 822 -30.81 78.26 -29.80
CA ASN A 822 -31.97 78.81 -29.08
C ASN A 822 -33.10 77.80 -28.98
N PHE A 823 -33.31 76.95 -30.00
CA PHE A 823 -34.29 75.87 -29.93
C PHE A 823 -33.94 74.85 -28.83
N ILE A 824 -32.68 74.44 -28.75
CA ILE A 824 -32.13 73.57 -27.69
C ILE A 824 -32.28 74.23 -26.31
N LYS A 825 -31.90 75.50 -26.20
CA LYS A 825 -31.99 76.33 -24.98
C LYS A 825 -33.43 76.46 -24.46
N ASN A 826 -34.40 76.59 -25.36
CA ASN A 826 -35.81 76.72 -25.01
C ASN A 826 -36.52 75.38 -24.76
N ASP A 827 -36.06 74.27 -25.37
CA ASP A 827 -36.83 73.01 -25.40
C ASP A 827 -36.16 71.76 -24.81
N LEU A 828 -34.93 71.79 -24.27
CA LEU A 828 -34.37 70.62 -23.54
C LEU A 828 -35.03 70.32 -22.16
N VAL A 829 -36.16 71.01 -21.89
CA VAL A 829 -37.23 70.78 -20.90
C VAL A 829 -37.09 71.34 -19.46
N ASN A 830 -36.01 72.03 -19.09
CA ASN A 830 -36.03 73.18 -18.14
C ASN A 830 -34.60 73.53 -17.76
N TRP A 831 -34.15 74.72 -18.16
CA TRP A 831 -32.84 75.29 -17.88
C TRP A 831 -32.45 75.27 -16.38
N GLY A 832 -33.44 75.32 -15.47
CA GLY A 832 -33.24 75.16 -14.02
C GLY A 832 -33.08 73.71 -13.50
N GLY A 833 -33.51 72.68 -14.26
CA GLY A 833 -33.37 71.26 -13.88
C GLY A 833 -31.98 70.68 -14.15
N GLN A 834 -31.18 71.35 -14.99
CA GLN A 834 -29.80 70.96 -15.30
C GLN A 834 -28.84 71.20 -14.12
N ASN A 835 -29.16 72.13 -13.21
CA ASN A 835 -28.35 72.51 -12.05
C ASN A 835 -28.68 71.73 -10.74
N GLN A 836 -29.39 70.60 -10.79
CA GLN A 836 -29.58 69.77 -9.59
C GLN A 836 -28.29 68.99 -9.28
N GLU A 837 -27.57 69.46 -8.28
CA GLU A 837 -26.25 68.98 -7.85
C GLU A 837 -26.26 67.67 -7.09
N HIS A 838 -27.08 66.69 -7.48
CA HIS A 838 -26.86 65.31 -7.07
C HIS A 838 -27.32 64.46 -8.26
N HIS A 839 -26.41 63.63 -8.77
CA HIS A 839 -26.62 62.67 -9.87
C HIS A 839 -26.48 63.22 -11.30
N ALA A 840 -25.24 63.48 -11.73
CA ALA A 840 -24.93 63.69 -13.15
C ALA A 840 -25.14 62.42 -14.02
N PHE A 841 -25.42 61.24 -13.43
CA PHE A 841 -25.54 59.96 -14.15
C PHE A 841 -26.52 58.94 -13.52
N ASP A 842 -27.54 59.37 -12.78
CA ASP A 842 -28.59 58.44 -12.30
C ASP A 842 -29.78 58.41 -13.27
N GLU A 843 -29.97 57.26 -13.92
CA GLU A 843 -31.12 56.96 -14.80
C GLU A 843 -32.46 56.98 -14.04
N GLY A 844 -32.44 57.06 -12.70
CA GLY A 844 -33.61 57.22 -11.84
C GLY A 844 -34.11 58.66 -11.64
N SER A 845 -33.50 59.69 -12.25
CA SER A 845 -33.95 61.09 -12.11
C SER A 845 -35.28 61.34 -12.82
N LEU A 846 -36.38 61.38 -12.05
CA LEU A 846 -37.77 61.40 -12.54
C LEU A 846 -38.33 62.78 -12.94
N ASN A 847 -37.51 63.84 -12.99
CA ASN A 847 -37.98 65.22 -13.19
C ASN A 847 -38.08 65.67 -14.67
N PHE A 848 -38.21 64.75 -15.63
CA PHE A 848 -38.56 65.11 -17.02
C PHE A 848 -40.08 65.20 -17.16
N VAL A 849 -40.60 66.41 -17.42
CA VAL A 849 -42.04 66.65 -17.63
C VAL A 849 -42.55 65.71 -18.72
N HIS A 850 -43.55 64.88 -18.41
CA HIS A 850 -44.07 63.81 -19.26
C HIS A 850 -44.89 64.28 -20.48
N SER A 851 -44.68 65.51 -20.98
CA SER A 851 -45.52 66.13 -21.99
C SER A 851 -44.96 66.14 -23.42
N LYS A 852 -43.84 65.45 -23.68
CA LYS A 852 -43.20 65.41 -25.01
C LYS A 852 -43.55 64.16 -25.81
N THR A 853 -43.76 64.34 -27.11
CA THR A 853 -44.00 63.27 -28.09
C THR A 853 -42.69 62.83 -28.77
N SER A 854 -42.63 61.61 -29.31
CA SER A 854 -41.46 61.14 -30.08
C SER A 854 -41.07 62.08 -31.23
N SER A 855 -42.06 62.74 -31.86
CA SER A 855 -41.83 63.75 -32.89
C SER A 855 -41.18 65.04 -32.38
N GLU A 856 -41.48 65.46 -31.15
CA GLU A 856 -40.84 66.65 -30.56
C GLU A 856 -39.40 66.35 -30.15
N VAL A 857 -39.13 65.16 -29.62
CA VAL A 857 -37.76 64.73 -29.30
C VAL A 857 -36.90 64.59 -30.57
N LEU A 858 -37.48 64.14 -31.68
CA LEU A 858 -36.78 64.13 -32.98
C LEU A 858 -36.36 65.54 -33.43
N ARG A 859 -37.17 66.57 -33.17
CA ARG A 859 -36.78 67.96 -33.50
C ARG A 859 -35.62 68.44 -32.63
N ILE A 860 -35.59 68.06 -31.35
CA ILE A 860 -34.46 68.35 -30.45
C ILE A 860 -33.19 67.62 -30.93
N TYR A 861 -33.33 66.36 -31.32
CA TYR A 861 -32.25 65.57 -31.92
C TYR A 861 -31.68 66.24 -33.18
N ASP A 862 -32.55 66.67 -34.11
CA ASP A 862 -32.11 67.36 -35.32
C ASP A 862 -31.41 68.69 -35.01
N ALA A 863 -31.91 69.45 -34.04
CA ALA A 863 -31.26 70.69 -33.62
C ALA A 863 -29.85 70.44 -33.06
N ILE A 864 -29.65 69.40 -32.25
CA ILE A 864 -28.31 69.05 -31.72
C ILE A 864 -27.39 68.59 -32.86
N ARG A 865 -27.91 67.80 -33.80
CA ARG A 865 -27.17 67.35 -35.00
C ARG A 865 -26.66 68.51 -35.84
N PHE A 866 -27.51 69.49 -36.13
CA PHE A 866 -27.11 70.68 -36.87
C PHE A 866 -26.19 71.59 -36.07
N LEU A 867 -26.39 71.73 -34.75
CA LEU A 867 -25.48 72.48 -33.90
C LEU A 867 -24.07 71.86 -33.87
N GLU A 868 -23.95 70.52 -33.87
CA GLU A 868 -22.67 69.83 -34.00
C GLU A 868 -21.94 70.20 -35.30
N CYS A 869 -22.70 70.35 -36.39
CA CYS A 869 -22.18 70.83 -37.67
C CYS A 869 -21.72 72.29 -37.62
N GLN A 870 -22.39 73.14 -36.82
CA GLN A 870 -22.01 74.55 -36.62
C GLN A 870 -20.74 74.72 -35.78
N LEU A 871 -20.54 73.86 -34.77
CA LEU A 871 -19.36 73.93 -33.90
C LEU A 871 -18.13 73.30 -34.54
N PHE A 872 -18.28 72.19 -35.27
CA PHE A 872 -17.16 71.46 -35.86
C PHE A 872 -17.17 71.49 -37.39
N THR A 873 -17.42 72.66 -37.99
CA THR A 873 -17.64 72.85 -39.43
C THR A 873 -16.58 72.19 -40.32
N GLY A 874 -15.29 72.48 -40.09
CA GLY A 874 -14.20 71.94 -40.91
C GLY A 874 -14.07 70.40 -40.80
N ARG A 875 -14.04 69.88 -39.56
CA ARG A 875 -13.94 68.44 -39.27
C ARG A 875 -15.15 67.66 -39.83
N LYS A 876 -16.35 68.24 -39.72
CA LYS A 876 -17.60 67.62 -40.20
C LYS A 876 -17.72 67.70 -41.72
N LYS A 877 -17.19 68.74 -42.37
CA LYS A 877 -17.13 68.80 -43.85
C LYS A 877 -16.27 67.68 -44.42
N GLU A 878 -15.02 67.58 -43.96
CA GLU A 878 -14.12 66.53 -44.45
C GLU A 878 -14.66 65.12 -44.16
N SER A 879 -15.16 64.90 -42.94
CA SER A 879 -15.75 63.63 -42.55
C SER A 879 -17.02 63.30 -43.34
N GLY A 880 -17.90 64.29 -43.53
CA GLY A 880 -19.15 64.16 -44.26
C GLY A 880 -18.95 63.88 -45.74
N GLU A 881 -18.00 64.55 -46.41
CA GLU A 881 -17.68 64.31 -47.82
C GLU A 881 -17.08 62.92 -48.04
N ARG A 882 -16.14 62.50 -47.17
CA ARG A 882 -15.59 61.14 -47.19
C ARG A 882 -16.68 60.11 -46.95
N TYR A 883 -17.54 60.33 -45.97
CA TYR A 883 -18.61 59.41 -45.64
C TYR A 883 -19.69 59.32 -46.72
N LEU A 884 -20.06 60.45 -47.34
CA LEU A 884 -20.99 60.48 -48.47
C LEU A 884 -20.44 59.66 -49.64
N THR A 885 -19.14 59.78 -49.94
CA THR A 885 -18.47 58.98 -50.98
C THR A 885 -18.58 57.49 -50.68
N VAL A 886 -18.27 57.07 -49.45
CA VAL A 886 -18.39 55.67 -49.01
C VAL A 886 -19.82 55.15 -49.05
N VAL A 887 -20.80 55.97 -48.67
CA VAL A 887 -22.23 55.61 -48.72
C VAL A 887 -22.68 55.45 -50.18
N GLN A 888 -22.25 56.33 -51.08
CA GLN A 888 -22.54 56.24 -52.51
C GLN A 888 -21.94 54.97 -53.13
N GLU A 889 -20.69 54.62 -52.81
CA GLU A 889 -20.09 53.35 -53.23
C GLU A 889 -20.85 52.14 -52.69
N LYS A 890 -21.32 52.20 -51.43
CA LYS A 890 -22.15 51.14 -50.83
C LYS A 890 -23.52 51.04 -51.50
N ILE A 891 -24.14 52.16 -51.89
CA ILE A 891 -25.39 52.20 -52.66
C ILE A 891 -25.17 51.54 -54.02
N GLU A 892 -24.10 51.89 -54.74
CA GLU A 892 -23.78 51.28 -56.03
C GLU A 892 -23.52 49.78 -55.92
N ARG A 893 -22.72 49.37 -54.94
CA ARG A 893 -22.44 47.95 -54.69
C ARG A 893 -23.71 47.20 -54.32
N SER A 894 -24.58 47.81 -53.52
CA SER A 894 -25.87 47.23 -53.12
C SER A 894 -26.80 47.11 -54.31
N ARG A 895 -26.89 48.12 -55.20
CA ARG A 895 -27.65 48.06 -56.46
C ARG A 895 -27.16 46.96 -57.39
N ARG A 896 -25.84 46.83 -57.58
CA ARG A 896 -25.24 45.75 -58.38
C ARG A 896 -25.54 44.37 -57.78
N ARG A 897 -25.47 44.26 -56.45
CA ARG A 897 -25.77 43.00 -55.74
C ARG A 897 -27.25 42.64 -55.84
N LEU A 898 -28.15 43.62 -55.77
CA LEU A 898 -29.59 43.43 -55.94
C LEU A 898 -29.93 42.95 -57.36
N ALA A 899 -29.26 43.50 -58.39
CA ALA A 899 -29.38 43.02 -59.77
C ALA A 899 -28.90 41.56 -59.94
N GLY A 900 -27.84 41.15 -59.24
CA GLY A 900 -27.36 39.77 -59.22
C GLY A 900 -28.22 38.79 -58.40
N LEU A 901 -29.11 39.30 -57.55
CA LEU A 901 -29.99 38.52 -56.66
C LEU A 901 -31.40 38.30 -57.22
N ALA A 902 -31.64 38.60 -58.50
CA ALA A 902 -32.94 38.45 -59.14
C ALA A 902 -33.54 37.01 -59.07
N ARG A 903 -32.70 35.99 -58.83
CA ARG A 903 -33.10 34.58 -58.67
C ARG A 903 -33.12 34.10 -57.19
N ALA A 904 -32.80 34.97 -56.24
CA ALA A 904 -32.81 34.63 -54.81
C ALA A 904 -34.24 34.66 -54.22
N PRO A 905 -34.51 33.99 -53.09
CA PRO A 905 -35.82 34.02 -52.42
C PRO A 905 -36.31 35.44 -52.12
N GLU A 906 -37.63 35.67 -52.18
CA GLU A 906 -38.24 37.00 -52.01
C GLU A 906 -37.87 37.69 -50.69
N GLU A 907 -37.74 36.93 -49.60
CA GLU A 907 -37.37 37.46 -48.28
C GLU A 907 -35.98 38.11 -48.30
N VAL A 908 -35.02 37.46 -48.97
CA VAL A 908 -33.65 37.96 -49.13
C VAL A 908 -33.61 39.19 -50.04
N GLN A 909 -34.45 39.22 -51.08
CA GLN A 909 -34.59 40.40 -51.94
C GLN A 909 -35.18 41.59 -51.16
N LYS A 910 -36.22 41.36 -50.34
CA LYS A 910 -36.87 42.39 -49.51
C LYS A 910 -35.92 42.95 -48.46
N GLU A 911 -35.11 42.11 -47.81
CA GLU A 911 -34.10 42.55 -46.84
C GLU A 911 -33.04 43.45 -47.50
N HIS A 912 -32.50 43.02 -48.66
CA HIS A 912 -31.53 43.84 -49.40
C HIS A 912 -32.13 45.13 -49.97
N GLN A 913 -33.42 45.13 -50.35
CA GLN A 913 -34.14 46.35 -50.74
C GLN A 913 -34.34 47.31 -49.57
N ALA A 914 -34.65 46.81 -48.37
CA ALA A 914 -34.77 47.62 -47.16
C ALA A 914 -33.43 48.27 -46.79
N VAL A 915 -32.33 47.51 -46.87
CA VAL A 915 -30.97 48.03 -46.66
C VAL A 915 -30.64 49.11 -47.70
N LEU A 916 -30.94 48.89 -48.99
CA LEU A 916 -30.70 49.88 -50.04
C LEU A 916 -31.49 51.18 -49.78
N LYS A 917 -32.78 51.10 -49.45
CA LYS A 917 -33.60 52.28 -49.10
C LYS A 917 -33.05 53.04 -47.90
N SER A 918 -32.52 52.33 -46.89
CA SER A 918 -31.92 52.96 -45.71
C SER A 918 -30.64 53.72 -46.05
N LEU A 919 -29.80 53.17 -46.94
CA LEU A 919 -28.59 53.81 -47.42
C LEU A 919 -28.91 55.04 -48.28
N GLU A 920 -29.91 54.96 -49.15
CA GLU A 920 -30.37 56.08 -49.98
C GLU A 920 -30.91 57.23 -49.11
N LYS A 921 -31.72 56.91 -48.10
CA LYS A 921 -32.19 57.91 -47.13
C LYS A 921 -31.02 58.59 -46.39
N ARG A 922 -30.02 57.81 -45.96
CA ARG A 922 -28.85 58.34 -45.26
C ARG A 922 -28.00 59.24 -46.15
N ALA A 923 -27.88 58.93 -47.44
CA ALA A 923 -27.17 59.78 -48.40
C ALA A 923 -27.84 61.15 -48.58
N VAL A 924 -29.18 61.20 -48.55
CA VAL A 924 -29.94 62.47 -48.60
C VAL A 924 -29.69 63.30 -47.34
N GLU A 925 -29.82 62.69 -46.16
CA GLU A 925 -29.56 63.37 -44.87
C GLU A 925 -28.13 63.96 -44.80
N LEU A 926 -27.12 63.22 -45.29
CA LEU A 926 -25.73 63.71 -45.36
C LEU A 926 -25.56 64.85 -46.37
N GLY A 927 -26.28 64.80 -47.48
CA GLY A 927 -26.28 65.89 -48.46
C GLY A 927 -26.85 67.19 -47.87
N GLU A 928 -27.93 67.08 -47.08
CA GLU A 928 -28.51 68.20 -46.34
C GLU A 928 -27.55 68.75 -45.28
N GLU A 929 -26.85 67.88 -44.55
CA GLU A 929 -25.80 68.29 -43.58
C GLU A 929 -24.66 69.06 -44.26
N LEU A 930 -24.13 68.55 -45.38
CA LEU A 930 -23.03 69.19 -46.10
C LEU A 930 -23.43 70.55 -46.67
N GLN A 931 -24.64 70.66 -47.24
CA GLN A 931 -25.18 71.95 -47.69
C GLN A 931 -25.33 72.96 -46.54
N PHE A 932 -25.74 72.48 -45.36
CA PHE A 932 -25.83 73.33 -44.17
C PHE A 932 -24.45 73.76 -43.67
N ILE A 933 -23.47 72.85 -43.66
CA ILE A 933 -22.07 73.16 -43.31
C ILE A 933 -21.48 74.21 -44.27
N ASP A 934 -21.75 74.09 -45.58
CA ASP A 934 -21.30 75.09 -46.56
C ASP A 934 -21.88 76.48 -46.31
N ARG A 935 -23.15 76.57 -45.88
CA ARG A 935 -23.75 77.84 -45.45
C ARG A 935 -23.09 78.37 -44.19
N CYS A 936 -22.81 77.51 -43.21
CA CYS A 936 -22.13 77.91 -41.98
C CYS A 936 -20.72 78.46 -42.28
N LEU A 937 -19.95 77.79 -43.14
CA LEU A 937 -18.63 78.26 -43.57
C LEU A 937 -18.69 79.61 -44.29
N ALA A 938 -19.70 79.82 -45.14
CA ALA A 938 -19.91 81.10 -45.81
C ALA A 938 -20.25 82.23 -44.80
N SER A 939 -21.08 81.95 -43.79
CA SER A 939 -21.43 82.90 -42.74
C SER A 939 -20.27 83.22 -41.80
N VAL A 940 -19.44 82.24 -41.45
CA VAL A 940 -18.21 82.45 -40.66
C VAL A 940 -17.21 83.31 -41.44
N ALA A 941 -17.01 83.04 -42.74
CA ALA A 941 -16.13 83.85 -43.58
C ALA A 941 -16.62 85.31 -43.74
N GLN A 942 -17.93 85.54 -43.84
CA GLN A 942 -18.51 86.89 -43.86
C GLN A 942 -18.32 87.63 -42.53
N ARG A 943 -18.40 86.91 -41.41
CA ARG A 943 -18.16 87.47 -40.07
C ARG A 943 -16.70 87.88 -39.88
N GLU A 944 -15.75 87.03 -40.28
CA GLU A 944 -14.32 87.34 -40.21
C GLU A 944 -13.99 88.59 -41.06
N GLN A 945 -14.58 88.71 -42.25
CA GLN A 945 -14.47 89.91 -43.10
C GLN A 945 -15.11 91.17 -42.47
N GLY A 946 -16.22 91.03 -41.75
CA GLY A 946 -16.89 92.13 -41.03
C GLY A 946 -16.12 92.62 -39.79
N ILE A 947 -15.43 91.72 -39.09
CA ILE A 947 -14.54 92.05 -37.97
C ILE A 947 -13.30 92.81 -38.49
N GLU A 948 -12.76 92.41 -39.65
CA GLU A 948 -11.68 93.16 -40.31
C GLU A 948 -12.10 94.57 -40.79
N GLN A 949 -13.37 94.77 -41.17
CA GLN A 949 -13.89 96.08 -41.58
C GLN A 949 -14.24 96.99 -40.40
N THR A 950 -14.75 96.45 -39.29
CA THR A 950 -15.06 97.22 -38.07
C THR A 950 -13.80 97.62 -37.29
N ALA A 951 -12.72 96.83 -37.37
CA ALA A 951 -11.40 97.21 -36.87
C ALA A 951 -10.74 98.38 -37.63
N ARG A 952 -11.30 98.82 -38.77
CA ARG A 952 -10.80 99.93 -39.60
C ARG A 952 -11.56 101.25 -39.43
N VAL A 953 -12.54 101.35 -38.52
CA VAL A 953 -13.21 102.62 -38.19
C VAL A 953 -12.58 103.21 -36.91
N PRO A 954 -11.96 104.40 -36.96
CA PRO A 954 -11.40 105.03 -35.76
C PRO A 954 -12.53 105.50 -34.82
N PRO A 955 -12.32 105.49 -33.49
CA PRO A 955 -13.31 105.98 -32.55
C PRO A 955 -13.52 107.49 -32.73
N ALA A 956 -14.77 107.93 -32.70
CA ALA A 956 -15.14 109.33 -32.51
C ALA A 956 -15.43 109.61 -31.03
#